data_AF-A0AAX4JMU6-F1
#
_entry.id   AF-A0AAX4JMU6-F1
#
_cell.length_a   1.000
_cell.length_b   1.000
_cell.length_c   1.000
_cell.angle_alpha   90.00
_cell.angle_beta   90.00
_cell.angle_gamma   90.00
#
_symmetry.space_group_name_H-M   'P 1'
#
loop_
_entity.id
_entity.type
_entity.pdbx_description
1 polymer ?
#
loop_
_entity_poly.entity_id
_entity_poly.type
_entity_poly.pdbx_seq_one_letter_code
_entity_poly.pdbx_strand_id
1 'polypeptide(L)'
;MPRLGLTPTYQNLSSSSKYKPPPFLYLKSFLPIIILILLFSFSLVSYSLLSHFKSPAIKQHLGWQSWDIVEIVKQKSSNDDVLDVGHSDSKNNSDWINSIPLENWDPLAEHTTGITEIAVKPCYFPPYLFPSYCSPETTPEIDKLKGKWVIVEKDLNLRTGIWYLNVYYRRSRRLDVDLITDIQVVAEPPESEKLIELTNEGWIKAQGNLHSGVWPNQDEERLWYKTKSQNWDDIWKRRNYRKKQNEVEEEEETQITDSNTNENIDVLPEDSGETSTGGVEEIQNGESNDIEDINASYITEIDIIYGDSQPFFGFERIKGKPITISKKGRWESVGIAVRKGNPVAPRASVPKFHNDGTFKIMQIADLHYSVGQGECRDTDKSPCIGDEDTAEWLGQALDEEKPDLVVFSGDQLNGQATSYDSRSVLAKFAKPVIDRQIPWTAVFGNHDSEIVEDRAEQMRAMQHMPYSLARAGPKSVDGVGNYYIKLHSADGSNMHIFTLYFLDSHSYQKKTLPWAKADYDYLKVSQIDWYRNVSSSIKPISRPFQPDGTTDLGDIWSKNKRAKPSRLSIKRQEEIPKTLGKPNAMMWFHIPLPEAYSPADKPEFATEEEIDNLDKGSMLDGQGNSKHNGGFFYNAIKSSFENDEDIGGDFEELKDSRKVSEVKVLSHGHCHNTDRCRRSDGIWMCFDGGSSYSGYGQLGFDRRVRIYQISNYGEKIETYKRLTNGEVIDNQILVGDGAVKGWGENQGY
;
A
#
# COMPACT_ATOMS: atom_id res chain seq x y z
N MET A 1 -18.62 33.56 67.85
CA MET A 1 -19.93 34.18 67.51
C MET A 1 -20.29 33.74 66.09
N PRO A 2 -21.57 33.43 65.76
CA PRO A 2 -22.35 32.26 66.19
C PRO A 2 -23.01 31.47 65.03
N ARG A 3 -23.57 30.28 65.33
CA ARG A 3 -24.88 29.69 64.89
C ARG A 3 -24.80 28.15 64.88
N LEU A 4 -25.17 27.44 65.96
CA LEU A 4 -26.53 26.97 66.35
C LEU A 4 -27.22 26.09 65.29
N GLY A 5 -27.20 24.78 65.53
CA GLY A 5 -28.17 23.83 64.96
C GLY A 5 -29.37 23.62 65.88
N LEU A 6 -30.36 22.86 65.40
CA LEU A 6 -31.15 21.85 66.13
C LEU A 6 -32.22 21.23 65.21
N THR A 7 -32.43 19.94 65.43
CA THR A 7 -33.43 18.99 64.88
C THR A 7 -34.89 19.41 65.10
N PRO A 8 -35.87 18.68 64.52
CA PRO A 8 -36.71 17.88 65.42
C PRO A 8 -37.21 16.52 64.86
N THR A 9 -37.93 15.86 65.76
CA THR A 9 -38.31 14.46 66.01
C THR A 9 -39.56 13.92 65.31
N TYR A 10 -39.64 12.58 65.34
CA TYR A 10 -40.74 11.66 64.99
C TYR A 10 -41.98 11.70 65.90
N GLN A 11 -43.13 11.22 65.37
CA GLN A 11 -44.20 10.39 65.98
C GLN A 11 -45.38 10.28 64.96
N ASN A 12 -46.28 9.30 64.85
CA ASN A 12 -46.63 8.02 65.50
C ASN A 12 -47.77 7.39 64.63
N LEU A 13 -47.99 6.06 64.66
CA LEU A 13 -49.31 5.36 64.80
C LEU A 13 -49.38 3.96 64.15
N SER A 14 -50.10 3.11 64.87
CA SER A 14 -50.21 1.66 64.81
C SER A 14 -51.39 1.11 64.00
N SER A 15 -51.31 -0.20 63.70
CA SER A 15 -52.36 -1.24 63.81
C SER A 15 -52.80 -1.95 62.51
N SER A 16 -53.26 -3.17 62.73
CA SER A 16 -53.22 -4.37 61.88
C SER A 16 -54.38 -4.56 60.90
N SER A 17 -54.11 -5.19 59.74
CA SER A 17 -55.05 -6.15 59.12
C SER A 17 -54.31 -7.18 58.25
N LYS A 18 -54.72 -8.46 58.36
CA LYS A 18 -54.23 -9.57 57.52
C LYS A 18 -54.85 -9.47 56.12
N TYR A 19 -54.02 -9.29 55.09
CA TYR A 19 -54.43 -9.29 53.69
C TYR A 19 -53.87 -10.55 52.99
N LYS A 20 -54.73 -11.40 52.42
CA LYS A 20 -54.34 -12.47 51.48
C LYS A 20 -54.45 -11.91 50.05
N PRO A 21 -53.36 -11.80 49.27
CA PRO A 21 -53.44 -11.25 47.92
C PRO A 21 -54.00 -12.27 46.89
N PRO A 22 -54.64 -11.78 45.80
CA PRO A 22 -55.26 -12.60 44.77
C PRO A 22 -54.22 -13.29 43.85
N PRO A 23 -54.58 -14.40 43.18
CA PRO A 23 -53.64 -15.27 42.44
C PRO A 23 -52.94 -14.62 41.24
N PHE A 24 -53.35 -13.41 40.83
CA PHE A 24 -52.76 -12.69 39.69
C PHE A 24 -51.46 -11.94 40.01
N LEU A 25 -50.96 -11.97 41.25
CA LEU A 25 -49.67 -11.38 41.61
C LEU A 25 -48.45 -12.25 41.25
N TYR A 26 -48.63 -13.55 41.00
CA TYR A 26 -47.53 -14.42 40.57
C TYR A 26 -47.12 -14.21 39.10
N LEU A 27 -48.04 -13.79 38.22
CA LEU A 27 -47.73 -13.55 36.80
C LEU A 27 -46.83 -12.33 36.56
N LYS A 28 -46.84 -11.33 37.44
CA LYS A 28 -45.90 -10.19 37.34
C LYS A 28 -44.47 -10.51 37.79
N SER A 29 -44.27 -11.60 38.53
CA SER A 29 -42.95 -12.01 39.02
C SER A 29 -42.14 -12.83 38.00
N PHE A 30 -42.79 -13.43 37.00
CA PHE A 30 -42.13 -14.26 35.97
C PHE A 30 -41.85 -13.53 34.66
N LEU A 31 -42.51 -12.40 34.40
CA LEU A 31 -42.28 -11.59 33.19
C LEU A 31 -40.80 -11.18 33.00
N PRO A 32 -40.08 -10.67 34.02
CA PRO A 32 -38.67 -10.32 33.83
C PRO A 32 -37.78 -11.55 33.60
N ILE A 33 -38.12 -12.71 34.17
CA ILE A 33 -37.38 -13.96 33.98
C ILE A 33 -37.59 -14.48 32.55
N ILE A 34 -38.82 -14.42 32.04
CA ILE A 34 -39.13 -14.83 30.66
C ILE A 34 -38.45 -13.89 29.66
N ILE A 35 -38.44 -12.58 29.91
CA ILE A 35 -37.72 -11.60 29.07
C ILE A 35 -36.21 -11.89 29.09
N LEU A 36 -35.63 -12.19 30.25
CA LEU A 36 -34.22 -12.54 30.37
C LEU A 36 -33.89 -13.84 29.60
N ILE A 37 -34.74 -14.87 29.71
CA ILE A 37 -34.58 -16.13 28.97
C ILE A 37 -34.68 -15.88 27.46
N LEU A 38 -35.65 -15.07 27.01
CA LEU A 38 -35.79 -14.73 25.59
C LEU A 38 -34.61 -13.93 25.06
N LEU A 39 -34.10 -12.95 25.82
CA LEU A 39 -32.90 -12.19 25.46
C LEU A 39 -31.65 -13.07 25.44
N PHE A 40 -31.48 -13.97 26.41
CA PHE A 40 -30.36 -14.91 26.45
C PHE A 40 -30.42 -15.93 25.31
N SER A 41 -31.62 -16.43 25.00
CA SER A 41 -31.85 -17.34 23.87
C SER A 41 -31.58 -16.64 22.54
N PHE A 42 -32.05 -15.40 22.38
CA PHE A 42 -31.77 -14.59 21.20
C PHE A 42 -30.27 -14.32 21.07
N SER A 43 -29.58 -13.94 22.15
CA SER A 43 -28.12 -13.75 22.14
C SER A 43 -27.35 -15.01 21.82
N LEU A 44 -27.77 -16.19 22.30
CA LEU A 44 -27.13 -17.46 21.95
C LEU A 44 -27.35 -17.85 20.49
N VAL A 45 -28.55 -17.61 19.95
CA VAL A 45 -28.84 -17.84 18.53
C VAL A 45 -28.06 -16.85 17.65
N SER A 46 -28.02 -15.57 18.02
CA SER A 46 -27.20 -14.56 17.35
C SER A 46 -25.71 -14.89 17.42
N TYR A 47 -25.21 -15.33 18.58
CA TYR A 47 -23.81 -15.75 18.74
C TYR A 47 -23.51 -17.00 17.90
N SER A 48 -24.39 -18.01 17.92
CA SER A 48 -24.25 -19.21 17.09
C SER A 48 -24.22 -18.86 15.60
N LEU A 49 -25.18 -18.06 15.13
CA LEU A 49 -25.22 -17.57 13.75
C LEU A 49 -23.95 -16.81 13.39
N LEU A 50 -23.49 -15.87 14.23
CA LEU A 50 -22.27 -15.09 14.00
C LEU A 50 -20.99 -15.94 14.08
N SER A 51 -20.96 -17.00 14.90
CA SER A 51 -19.80 -17.88 15.07
C SER A 51 -19.59 -18.85 13.91
N HIS A 52 -20.66 -19.24 13.22
CA HIS A 52 -20.58 -20.14 12.05
C HIS A 52 -19.99 -19.48 10.79
N PHE A 53 -19.86 -18.14 10.76
CA PHE A 53 -19.25 -17.40 9.65
C PHE A 53 -17.74 -17.17 9.79
N LYS A 54 -17.10 -17.65 10.87
CA LYS A 54 -15.63 -17.58 11.06
C LYS A 54 -14.98 -18.95 11.06
N SER A 55 -15.37 -19.84 10.14
CA SER A 55 -14.58 -21.02 9.81
C SER A 55 -13.67 -20.68 8.62
N PRO A 56 -12.34 -20.72 8.76
CA PRO A 56 -11.40 -20.55 7.66
C PRO A 56 -11.32 -21.89 6.90
N ALA A 57 -12.39 -22.23 6.20
CA ALA A 57 -12.35 -23.27 5.18
C ALA A 57 -12.50 -22.55 3.84
N ILE A 58 -11.35 -22.23 3.24
CA ILE A 58 -11.22 -21.74 1.86
C ILE A 58 -11.97 -22.73 0.97
N LYS A 59 -13.20 -22.39 0.60
CA LYS A 59 -13.89 -23.02 -0.52
C LYS A 59 -13.53 -22.19 -1.74
N GLN A 60 -12.63 -22.70 -2.57
CA GLN A 60 -12.45 -22.24 -3.93
C GLN A 60 -13.79 -22.47 -4.66
N HIS A 61 -14.63 -21.44 -4.70
CA HIS A 61 -15.90 -21.47 -5.41
C HIS A 61 -15.60 -21.27 -6.90
N LEU A 62 -15.43 -22.36 -7.64
CA LEU A 62 -15.47 -22.35 -9.10
C LEU A 62 -16.86 -21.84 -9.54
N GLY A 63 -16.89 -20.67 -10.17
CA GLY A 63 -18.13 -20.04 -10.65
C GLY A 63 -18.85 -20.91 -11.70
N TRP A 64 -20.17 -20.81 -11.79
CA TRP A 64 -20.99 -21.67 -12.66
C TRP A 64 -20.76 -21.44 -14.18
N GLN A 65 -20.03 -20.38 -14.55
CA GLN A 65 -19.60 -20.08 -15.94
C GLN A 65 -18.16 -20.55 -16.25
N SER A 66 -17.53 -21.35 -15.39
CA SER A 66 -16.14 -21.84 -15.57
C SER A 66 -15.94 -22.91 -16.67
N TRP A 67 -16.88 -23.06 -17.61
CA TRP A 67 -16.71 -23.99 -18.72
C TRP A 67 -16.02 -23.28 -19.90
N ASP A 68 -14.70 -23.49 -20.01
CA ASP A 68 -13.94 -23.09 -21.18
C ASP A 68 -14.33 -23.90 -22.42
N ILE A 69 -14.21 -23.27 -23.59
CA ILE A 69 -14.45 -23.87 -24.90
C ILE A 69 -13.32 -24.88 -25.16
N VAL A 70 -13.64 -26.17 -25.17
CA VAL A 70 -12.71 -27.23 -25.60
C VAL A 70 -12.50 -27.10 -27.12
N GLU A 71 -11.41 -26.46 -27.55
CA GLU A 71 -10.93 -26.59 -28.92
C GLU A 71 -10.35 -28.01 -29.06
N ILE A 72 -11.11 -28.93 -29.66
CA ILE A 72 -10.64 -30.28 -29.97
C ILE A 72 -9.62 -30.15 -31.10
N VAL A 73 -8.34 -29.99 -30.74
CA VAL A 73 -7.24 -30.18 -31.68
C VAL A 73 -7.20 -31.67 -32.01
N LYS A 74 -7.64 -32.00 -33.23
CA LYS A 74 -7.73 -33.35 -33.75
C LYS A 74 -6.31 -33.89 -34.02
N GLN A 75 -5.63 -34.39 -33.00
CA GLN A 75 -4.40 -35.16 -33.22
C GLN A 75 -4.74 -36.53 -33.81
N LYS A 76 -4.11 -36.81 -34.95
CA LYS A 76 -4.17 -38.06 -35.70
C LYS A 76 -3.64 -39.19 -34.81
N SER A 77 -4.46 -40.21 -34.59
CA SER A 77 -4.06 -41.43 -33.90
C SER A 77 -3.18 -42.31 -34.80
N SER A 78 -2.12 -42.85 -34.22
CA SER A 78 -1.54 -44.13 -34.63
C SER A 78 -1.37 -44.98 -33.37
N ASN A 79 -1.82 -46.22 -33.49
CA ASN A 79 -1.97 -47.28 -32.47
C ASN A 79 -0.70 -47.54 -31.63
N ASP A 80 -0.87 -47.92 -30.36
CA ASP A 80 -0.79 -49.33 -29.93
C ASP A 80 -1.23 -49.52 -28.46
N ASP A 81 -1.82 -50.68 -28.19
CA ASP A 81 -2.35 -51.16 -26.91
C ASP A 81 -1.29 -51.30 -25.81
N VAL A 82 -1.60 -50.93 -24.56
CA VAL A 82 -1.40 -51.71 -23.31
C VAL A 82 -2.21 -51.06 -22.17
N LEU A 83 -3.05 -51.86 -21.50
CA LEU A 83 -3.65 -51.54 -20.20
C LEU A 83 -2.62 -51.82 -19.09
N ASP A 84 -2.23 -50.80 -18.33
CA ASP A 84 -1.63 -50.99 -17.00
C ASP A 84 -2.23 -50.00 -15.99
N VAL A 85 -2.54 -50.52 -14.81
CA VAL A 85 -3.16 -49.85 -13.69
C VAL A 85 -2.02 -49.41 -12.76
N GLY A 86 -1.70 -48.13 -12.77
CA GLY A 86 -0.67 -47.58 -11.89
C GLY A 86 -0.80 -46.06 -11.76
N HIS A 87 -0.71 -45.57 -10.53
CA HIS A 87 -0.55 -44.16 -10.17
C HIS A 87 0.39 -43.44 -11.14
N SER A 88 -0.08 -42.33 -11.73
CA SER A 88 0.81 -41.34 -12.32
C SER A 88 0.46 -39.95 -11.79
N ASP A 89 1.39 -39.39 -11.04
CA ASP A 89 1.60 -37.95 -10.91
C ASP A 89 1.44 -37.28 -12.27
N SER A 90 0.38 -36.49 -12.45
CA SER A 90 0.28 -35.59 -13.59
C SER A 90 0.93 -34.26 -13.23
N LYS A 91 2.27 -34.23 -13.25
CA LYS A 91 3.01 -33.03 -13.64
C LYS A 91 2.72 -32.79 -15.13
N ASN A 92 1.73 -31.95 -15.41
CA ASN A 92 1.55 -31.21 -16.66
C ASN A 92 0.51 -30.12 -16.35
N ASN A 93 0.95 -29.09 -15.62
CA ASN A 93 0.27 -27.81 -15.60
C ASN A 93 0.48 -27.20 -16.99
N SER A 94 -0.50 -27.36 -17.87
CA SER A 94 -0.74 -26.36 -18.91
C SER A 94 -1.22 -25.10 -18.20
N ASP A 95 -0.72 -23.93 -18.57
CA ASP A 95 -1.05 -22.63 -17.99
C ASP A 95 -2.49 -22.20 -18.28
N TRP A 96 -3.24 -21.93 -17.22
CA TRP A 96 -4.57 -21.32 -17.30
C TRP A 96 -4.56 -20.08 -16.41
N ILE A 97 -4.60 -18.89 -17.03
CA ILE A 97 -4.92 -17.65 -16.33
C ILE A 97 -6.31 -17.84 -15.71
N ASN A 98 -6.35 -17.96 -14.38
CA ASN A 98 -7.58 -18.05 -13.62
C ASN A 98 -8.35 -16.75 -13.78
N SER A 99 -9.31 -16.74 -14.70
CA SER A 99 -10.27 -15.66 -14.81
C SER A 99 -10.94 -15.42 -13.45
N ILE A 100 -10.76 -14.22 -12.89
CA ILE A 100 -11.30 -13.80 -11.60
C ILE A 100 -12.80 -14.10 -11.54
N PRO A 101 -13.34 -14.58 -10.40
CA PRO A 101 -14.76 -14.88 -10.28
C PRO A 101 -15.59 -13.69 -10.75
N LEU A 102 -16.43 -13.89 -11.78
CA LEU A 102 -17.31 -12.85 -12.33
C LEU A 102 -18.38 -12.38 -11.33
N GLU A 103 -18.42 -12.99 -10.15
CA GLU A 103 -19.43 -12.80 -9.12
C GLU A 103 -18.93 -11.92 -7.95
N ASN A 104 -17.65 -11.55 -7.96
CA ASN A 104 -17.06 -10.72 -6.92
C ASN A 104 -16.68 -9.35 -7.49
N TRP A 105 -16.89 -8.31 -6.69
CA TRP A 105 -16.40 -6.97 -6.99
C TRP A 105 -14.95 -6.86 -6.52
N ASP A 106 -14.03 -6.73 -7.45
CA ASP A 106 -12.65 -6.33 -7.19
C ASP A 106 -12.31 -5.20 -8.17
N PRO A 107 -12.15 -3.95 -7.70
CA PRO A 107 -11.91 -2.80 -8.56
C PRO A 107 -10.50 -2.76 -9.14
N LEU A 108 -9.56 -3.55 -8.61
CA LEU A 108 -8.18 -3.64 -9.10
C LEU A 108 -8.02 -4.79 -10.10
N ALA A 109 -8.80 -5.85 -9.94
CA ALA A 109 -8.85 -7.02 -10.82
C ALA A 109 -8.94 -6.67 -12.31
N GLU A 110 -8.11 -7.31 -13.13
CA GLU A 110 -8.24 -7.21 -14.58
C GLU A 110 -9.37 -8.11 -15.10
N HIS A 111 -10.30 -7.53 -15.84
CA HIS A 111 -11.44 -8.25 -16.37
C HIS A 111 -11.42 -8.26 -17.90
N THR A 112 -11.51 -9.45 -18.49
CA THR A 112 -11.51 -9.58 -19.96
C THR A 112 -12.88 -9.32 -20.60
N THR A 113 -13.91 -9.03 -19.80
CA THR A 113 -15.30 -8.93 -20.29
C THR A 113 -16.03 -7.75 -19.65
N GLY A 114 -16.85 -7.08 -20.46
CA GLY A 114 -17.59 -5.89 -20.04
C GLY A 114 -18.85 -6.19 -19.22
N ILE A 115 -19.41 -5.11 -18.69
CA ILE A 115 -20.67 -5.12 -17.92
C ILE A 115 -21.86 -5.18 -18.88
N THR A 116 -22.91 -5.93 -18.53
CA THR A 116 -24.09 -6.15 -19.37
C THR A 116 -25.33 -5.41 -18.89
N GLU A 117 -25.44 -5.13 -17.59
CA GLU A 117 -26.60 -4.47 -16.99
C GLU A 117 -26.23 -3.84 -15.65
N ILE A 118 -26.92 -2.75 -15.28
CA ILE A 118 -26.72 -2.02 -14.03
C ILE A 118 -28.07 -1.73 -13.38
N ALA A 119 -28.11 -1.79 -12.05
CA ALA A 119 -29.24 -1.38 -11.23
C ALA A 119 -28.75 -0.71 -9.94
N VAL A 120 -29.60 0.10 -9.34
CA VAL A 120 -29.41 0.68 -8.01
C VAL A 120 -30.51 0.14 -7.10
N LYS A 121 -30.15 -0.37 -5.92
CA LYS A 121 -31.16 -0.92 -5.01
C LYS A 121 -30.94 -0.46 -3.57
N PRO A 122 -31.96 0.14 -2.92
CA PRO A 122 -31.91 0.42 -1.49
C PRO A 122 -32.12 -0.86 -0.67
N CYS A 123 -31.47 -0.94 0.49
CA CYS A 123 -31.71 -2.00 1.46
C CYS A 123 -31.65 -1.50 2.90
N TYR A 124 -32.66 -1.86 3.70
CA TYR A 124 -32.71 -1.55 5.14
C TYR A 124 -31.68 -2.33 5.96
N PHE A 125 -31.18 -3.45 5.43
CA PHE A 125 -30.20 -4.29 6.10
C PHE A 125 -28.86 -4.19 5.39
N PRO A 126 -27.73 -4.45 6.09
CA PRO A 126 -26.42 -4.49 5.46
C PRO A 126 -26.42 -5.54 4.32
N PRO A 127 -26.12 -5.15 3.07
CA PRO A 127 -26.31 -6.01 1.92
C PRO A 127 -25.39 -7.23 1.91
N TYR A 128 -24.21 -7.10 2.49
CA TYR A 128 -23.25 -8.20 2.68
C TYR A 128 -23.74 -9.29 3.65
N LEU A 129 -24.69 -8.97 4.55
CA LEU A 129 -25.32 -9.96 5.44
C LEU A 129 -26.60 -10.57 4.85
N PHE A 130 -27.27 -9.85 3.95
CA PHE A 130 -28.57 -10.25 3.38
C PHE A 130 -28.60 -10.11 1.85
N PRO A 131 -27.68 -10.74 1.12
CA PRO A 131 -27.51 -10.52 -0.32
C PRO A 131 -28.76 -10.90 -1.11
N SER A 132 -29.46 -11.98 -0.75
CA SER A 132 -30.68 -12.42 -1.43
C SER A 132 -31.84 -11.44 -1.29
N TYR A 133 -31.89 -10.69 -0.19
CA TYR A 133 -32.94 -9.69 0.05
C TYR A 133 -32.58 -8.34 -0.57
N CYS A 134 -31.30 -7.95 -0.48
CA CYS A 134 -30.81 -6.66 -0.93
C CYS A 134 -30.47 -6.59 -2.43
N SER A 135 -30.25 -7.72 -3.12
CA SER A 135 -29.95 -7.75 -4.55
C SER A 135 -31.19 -7.55 -5.43
N PRO A 136 -31.09 -6.92 -6.61
CA PRO A 136 -32.23 -6.77 -7.51
C PRO A 136 -32.83 -8.12 -7.91
N GLU A 137 -34.10 -8.13 -8.31
CA GLU A 137 -34.78 -9.35 -8.74
C GLU A 137 -34.06 -9.99 -9.93
N THR A 138 -34.03 -11.32 -9.96
CA THR A 138 -33.41 -12.08 -11.05
C THR A 138 -34.07 -13.45 -11.24
N THR A 139 -33.88 -14.05 -12.41
CA THR A 139 -34.27 -15.43 -12.71
C THR A 139 -33.07 -16.21 -13.26
N PRO A 140 -33.05 -17.55 -13.18
CA PRO A 140 -31.98 -18.36 -13.74
C PRO A 140 -31.75 -18.12 -15.24
N GLU A 141 -32.79 -17.80 -16.00
CA GLU A 141 -32.67 -17.48 -17.42
C GLU A 141 -31.93 -16.16 -17.66
N ILE A 142 -32.23 -15.13 -16.86
CA ILE A 142 -31.55 -13.82 -16.96
C ILE A 142 -30.12 -13.95 -16.47
N ASP A 143 -29.87 -14.64 -15.36
CA ASP A 143 -28.51 -14.92 -14.87
C ASP A 143 -27.69 -15.69 -15.91
N LYS A 144 -28.33 -16.62 -16.64
CA LYS A 144 -27.68 -17.35 -17.73
C LYS A 144 -27.31 -16.49 -18.91
N LEU A 145 -28.13 -15.48 -19.21
CA LEU A 145 -27.90 -14.57 -20.33
C LEU A 145 -26.90 -13.47 -19.95
N LYS A 146 -27.22 -12.69 -18.93
CA LYS A 146 -26.51 -11.45 -18.57
C LYS A 146 -25.47 -11.62 -17.47
N GLY A 147 -25.46 -12.75 -16.75
CA GLY A 147 -24.66 -12.96 -15.56
C GLY A 147 -25.45 -12.67 -14.28
N LYS A 148 -24.92 -13.12 -13.14
CA LYS A 148 -25.50 -12.81 -11.83
C LYS A 148 -25.23 -11.37 -11.43
N TRP A 149 -26.01 -10.87 -10.48
CA TRP A 149 -25.74 -9.59 -9.84
C TRP A 149 -24.46 -9.64 -9.01
N VAL A 150 -23.60 -8.65 -9.24
CA VAL A 150 -22.44 -8.30 -8.43
C VAL A 150 -22.75 -6.98 -7.76
N ILE A 151 -22.46 -6.88 -6.47
CA ILE A 151 -22.64 -5.66 -5.69
C ILE A 151 -21.34 -4.85 -5.69
N VAL A 152 -21.44 -3.55 -5.97
CA VAL A 152 -20.38 -2.60 -5.61
C VAL A 152 -20.53 -2.32 -4.12
N GLU A 153 -19.60 -2.82 -3.31
CA GLU A 153 -19.76 -2.90 -1.85
C GLU A 153 -19.86 -1.53 -1.18
N LYS A 154 -19.32 -0.50 -1.82
CA LYS A 154 -19.40 0.89 -1.36
C LYS A 154 -20.82 1.44 -1.41
N ASP A 155 -21.24 2.03 -0.31
CA ASP A 155 -22.57 2.62 -0.11
C ASP A 155 -22.65 4.04 -0.70
N LEU A 156 -23.61 4.28 -1.59
CA LEU A 156 -23.90 5.60 -2.15
C LEU A 156 -24.45 6.58 -1.11
N ASN A 157 -25.08 6.04 -0.06
CA ASN A 157 -25.70 6.79 1.03
C ASN A 157 -24.78 6.99 2.23
N LEU A 158 -23.50 6.66 2.11
CA LEU A 158 -22.55 6.75 3.21
C LEU A 158 -22.57 8.17 3.82
N ARG A 159 -22.85 8.25 5.14
CA ARG A 159 -23.01 9.49 5.95
C ARG A 159 -24.26 10.34 5.70
N THR A 160 -25.03 10.10 4.63
CA THR A 160 -26.22 10.91 4.29
C THR A 160 -27.53 10.15 4.37
N GLY A 161 -27.50 8.82 4.28
CA GLY A 161 -28.70 8.01 4.21
C GLY A 161 -29.13 7.35 5.51
N ILE A 162 -30.41 6.99 5.52
CA ILE A 162 -31.07 6.22 6.59
C ILE A 162 -31.13 4.71 6.31
N TRP A 163 -30.72 4.29 5.11
CA TRP A 163 -30.53 2.90 4.70
C TRP A 163 -29.46 2.80 3.62
N TYR A 164 -28.93 1.58 3.39
CA TYR A 164 -27.90 1.30 2.39
C TYR A 164 -28.44 1.51 0.98
N LEU A 165 -27.61 2.04 0.09
CA LEU A 165 -27.91 2.19 -1.32
C LEU A 165 -26.70 1.78 -2.14
N ASN A 166 -26.80 0.65 -2.84
CA ASN A 166 -25.67 0.12 -3.60
C ASN A 166 -25.97 0.05 -5.08
N VAL A 167 -24.91 0.18 -5.88
CA VAL A 167 -24.91 -0.14 -7.30
C VAL A 167 -24.68 -1.63 -7.45
N TYR A 168 -25.46 -2.25 -8.33
CA TYR A 168 -25.32 -3.63 -8.74
C TYR A 168 -25.07 -3.66 -10.24
N TYR A 169 -24.19 -4.55 -10.68
CA TYR A 169 -23.95 -4.79 -12.09
C TYR A 169 -23.97 -6.28 -12.42
N ARG A 170 -24.14 -6.60 -13.70
CA ARG A 170 -24.01 -7.97 -14.21
C ARG A 170 -22.87 -8.05 -15.21
N ARG A 171 -22.25 -9.23 -15.28
CA ARG A 171 -21.15 -9.51 -16.20
C ARG A 171 -21.32 -10.89 -16.82
N SER A 172 -21.15 -10.99 -18.13
CA SER A 172 -21.27 -12.24 -18.88
C SER A 172 -20.11 -12.40 -19.85
N ARG A 173 -19.64 -13.64 -20.06
CA ARG A 173 -18.66 -13.97 -21.12
C ARG A 173 -19.31 -14.22 -22.48
N ARG A 174 -20.63 -14.20 -22.54
CA ARG A 174 -21.37 -14.44 -23.77
C ARG A 174 -21.09 -13.34 -24.79
N LEU A 175 -20.87 -13.76 -26.04
CA LEU A 175 -20.60 -12.85 -27.16
C LEU A 175 -21.89 -12.29 -27.78
N ASP A 176 -23.02 -12.95 -27.54
CA ASP A 176 -24.35 -12.57 -28.04
C ASP A 176 -25.10 -11.60 -27.12
N VAL A 177 -24.39 -10.92 -26.22
CA VAL A 177 -24.95 -9.97 -25.26
C VAL A 177 -24.28 -8.62 -25.44
N ASP A 178 -25.08 -7.56 -25.48
CA ASP A 178 -24.55 -6.21 -25.60
C ASP A 178 -23.82 -5.79 -24.32
N LEU A 179 -22.72 -5.07 -24.47
CA LEU A 179 -21.89 -4.57 -23.37
C LEU A 179 -22.11 -3.08 -23.17
N ILE A 180 -22.04 -2.62 -21.92
CA ILE A 180 -22.20 -1.22 -21.56
C ILE A 180 -20.96 -0.43 -21.98
N THR A 181 -21.16 0.70 -22.67
CA THR A 181 -20.08 1.59 -23.14
C THR A 181 -20.00 2.89 -22.36
N ASP A 182 -21.15 3.42 -21.91
CA ASP A 182 -21.26 4.71 -21.26
C ASP A 182 -22.36 4.71 -20.21
N ILE A 183 -22.16 5.51 -19.16
CA ILE A 183 -23.10 5.71 -18.05
C ILE A 183 -23.21 7.22 -17.78
N GLN A 184 -24.42 7.69 -17.47
CA GLN A 184 -24.65 9.07 -17.00
C GLN A 184 -25.74 9.12 -15.92
N VAL A 185 -25.67 10.16 -15.08
CA VAL A 185 -26.72 10.51 -14.11
C VAL A 185 -27.72 11.47 -14.76
N VAL A 186 -29.02 11.20 -14.61
CA VAL A 186 -30.09 12.03 -15.15
C VAL A 186 -31.19 12.25 -14.10
N ALA A 187 -31.69 13.48 -13.98
CA ALA A 187 -32.84 13.81 -13.16
C ALA A 187 -34.13 13.16 -13.70
N GLU A 188 -35.04 12.79 -12.81
CA GLU A 188 -36.34 12.18 -13.15
C GLU A 188 -37.49 13.03 -12.58
N PRO A 189 -38.43 13.50 -13.43
CA PRO A 189 -38.47 13.29 -14.88
C PRO A 189 -37.40 14.13 -15.62
N PRO A 190 -36.80 13.60 -16.71
CA PRO A 190 -35.86 14.35 -17.52
C PRO A 190 -36.55 15.52 -18.25
N GLU A 191 -35.81 16.60 -18.49
CA GLU A 191 -36.28 17.70 -19.34
C GLU A 191 -36.61 17.19 -20.76
N SER A 192 -37.58 17.84 -21.43
CA SER A 192 -38.11 17.34 -22.71
C SER A 192 -37.04 17.17 -23.79
N GLU A 193 -36.10 18.11 -23.89
CA GLU A 193 -34.98 18.05 -24.83
C GLU A 193 -34.04 16.87 -24.51
N LYS A 194 -33.73 16.69 -23.21
CA LYS A 194 -32.87 15.58 -22.75
C LYS A 194 -33.53 14.23 -22.95
N LEU A 195 -34.85 14.11 -22.77
CA LEU A 195 -35.57 12.86 -23.03
C LEU A 195 -35.53 12.47 -24.52
N ILE A 196 -35.64 13.45 -25.42
CA ILE A 196 -35.51 13.22 -26.87
C ILE A 196 -34.10 12.75 -27.20
N GLU A 197 -33.07 13.40 -26.64
CA GLU A 197 -31.67 12.98 -26.79
C GLU A 197 -31.46 11.54 -26.29
N LEU A 198 -31.89 11.23 -25.07
CA LEU A 198 -31.74 9.90 -24.48
C LEU A 198 -32.39 8.81 -25.34
N THR A 199 -33.59 9.08 -25.85
CA THR A 199 -34.34 8.14 -26.69
C THR A 199 -33.70 7.98 -28.07
N ASN A 200 -33.32 9.08 -28.73
CA ASN A 200 -32.72 9.05 -30.07
C ASN A 200 -31.34 8.37 -30.08
N GLU A 201 -30.58 8.52 -29.02
CA GLU A 201 -29.26 7.91 -28.88
C GLU A 201 -29.30 6.48 -28.28
N GLY A 202 -30.49 5.94 -27.99
CA GLY A 202 -30.65 4.56 -27.50
C GLY A 202 -30.17 4.34 -26.06
N TRP A 203 -30.25 5.35 -25.19
CA TRP A 203 -29.94 5.19 -23.79
C TRP A 203 -31.01 4.33 -23.08
N ILE A 204 -30.55 3.44 -22.20
CA ILE A 204 -31.38 2.55 -21.41
C ILE A 204 -31.41 3.05 -19.97
N LYS A 205 -32.62 3.21 -19.41
CA LYS A 205 -32.82 3.61 -18.03
C LYS A 205 -32.54 2.45 -17.08
N ALA A 206 -31.64 2.64 -16.12
CA ALA A 206 -31.41 1.68 -15.05
C ALA A 206 -32.55 1.67 -14.02
N GLN A 207 -32.69 0.57 -13.31
CA GLN A 207 -33.61 0.45 -12.18
C GLN A 207 -33.06 1.18 -10.94
N GLY A 208 -33.95 1.82 -10.18
CA GLY A 208 -33.64 2.42 -8.87
C GLY A 208 -33.42 3.93 -8.90
N ASN A 209 -33.69 4.56 -7.75
CA ASN A 209 -33.45 5.99 -7.50
C ASN A 209 -32.10 6.14 -6.76
N LEU A 210 -31.22 7.00 -7.27
CA LEU A 210 -29.92 7.33 -6.70
C LEU A 210 -29.99 8.13 -5.38
N HIS A 211 -31.15 8.71 -5.07
CA HIS A 211 -31.40 9.45 -3.82
C HIS A 211 -32.36 8.74 -2.87
N SER A 212 -32.59 7.44 -3.09
CA SER A 212 -33.43 6.65 -2.18
C SER A 212 -32.81 6.60 -0.79
N GLY A 213 -33.49 7.15 0.20
CA GLY A 213 -33.06 7.08 1.60
C GLY A 213 -32.09 8.16 2.03
N VAL A 214 -31.85 9.19 1.21
CA VAL A 214 -31.03 10.36 1.57
C VAL A 214 -31.87 11.33 2.42
N TRP A 215 -31.27 11.92 3.46
CA TRP A 215 -31.91 12.98 4.25
C TRP A 215 -31.10 14.29 4.28
N PRO A 216 -31.71 15.46 3.96
CA PRO A 216 -33.09 15.66 3.52
C PRO A 216 -33.37 15.06 2.15
N ASN A 217 -34.64 14.75 1.88
CA ASN A 217 -35.06 14.16 0.60
C ASN A 217 -34.61 15.04 -0.57
N GLN A 218 -34.00 14.42 -1.57
CA GLN A 218 -33.53 15.07 -2.80
C GLN A 218 -34.45 14.68 -3.98
N ASP A 219 -34.40 15.45 -5.05
CA ASP A 219 -35.13 15.13 -6.29
C ASP A 219 -34.66 13.78 -6.86
N GLU A 220 -35.54 13.04 -7.52
CA GLU A 220 -35.20 11.71 -8.02
C GLU A 220 -34.17 11.79 -9.15
N GLU A 221 -33.14 10.95 -9.07
CA GLU A 221 -32.14 10.80 -10.12
C GLU A 221 -31.89 9.33 -10.42
N ARG A 222 -31.55 9.03 -11.68
CA ARG A 222 -31.37 7.67 -12.16
C ARG A 222 -30.15 7.55 -13.05
N LEU A 223 -29.58 6.36 -13.07
CA LEU A 223 -28.55 6.01 -14.05
C LEU A 223 -29.19 5.69 -15.40
N TRP A 224 -28.56 6.17 -16.46
CA TRP A 224 -28.83 5.76 -17.83
C TRP A 224 -27.53 5.23 -18.42
N TYR A 225 -27.62 4.15 -19.20
CA TYR A 225 -26.46 3.54 -19.82
C TYR A 225 -26.69 3.23 -21.30
N LYS A 226 -25.61 3.21 -22.08
CA LYS A 226 -25.60 2.77 -23.49
C LYS A 226 -25.02 1.39 -23.60
N THR A 227 -25.52 0.61 -24.54
CA THR A 227 -24.98 -0.70 -24.87
C THR A 227 -24.57 -0.79 -26.33
N LYS A 228 -23.61 -1.67 -26.63
CA LYS A 228 -23.16 -1.97 -27.98
C LYS A 228 -22.99 -3.47 -28.14
N SER A 229 -23.44 -4.02 -29.27
CA SER A 229 -23.20 -5.40 -29.63
C SER A 229 -21.71 -5.64 -29.90
N GLN A 230 -21.25 -6.83 -29.53
CA GLN A 230 -19.86 -7.24 -29.73
C GLN A 230 -19.63 -7.55 -31.22
N ASN A 231 -18.66 -6.90 -31.86
CA ASN A 231 -18.35 -7.15 -33.28
C ASN A 231 -17.28 -8.24 -33.45
N TRP A 232 -17.24 -8.86 -34.64
CA TRP A 232 -16.24 -9.89 -34.98
C TRP A 232 -14.78 -9.42 -34.81
N ASP A 233 -14.51 -8.13 -35.07
CA ASP A 233 -13.20 -7.53 -34.87
C ASP A 233 -12.83 -7.46 -33.38
N ASP A 234 -13.77 -7.16 -32.49
CA ASP A 234 -13.56 -7.14 -31.03
C ASP A 234 -13.22 -8.55 -30.51
N ILE A 235 -13.86 -9.57 -31.08
CA ILE A 235 -13.61 -10.99 -30.76
C ILE A 235 -12.19 -11.42 -31.18
N TRP A 236 -11.76 -11.06 -32.40
CA TRP A 236 -10.41 -11.38 -32.89
C TRP A 236 -9.32 -10.66 -32.11
N LYS A 237 -9.54 -9.40 -31.78
CA LYS A 237 -8.67 -8.61 -30.92
C LYS A 237 -8.47 -9.25 -29.55
N ARG A 238 -9.56 -9.75 -28.94
CA ARG A 238 -9.52 -10.48 -27.66
C ARG A 238 -8.74 -11.81 -27.76
N ARG A 239 -8.86 -12.53 -28.89
CA ARG A 239 -8.09 -13.76 -29.15
C ARG A 239 -6.59 -13.48 -29.29
N ASN A 240 -6.22 -12.40 -29.98
CA ASN A 240 -4.83 -11.99 -30.15
C ASN A 240 -4.20 -11.47 -28.85
N TYR A 241 -4.96 -10.70 -28.05
CA TYR A 241 -4.49 -10.23 -26.74
C TYR A 241 -4.19 -11.41 -25.80
N ARG A 242 -5.09 -12.39 -25.71
CA ARG A 242 -4.87 -13.61 -24.91
C ARG A 242 -3.65 -14.40 -25.39
N LYS A 243 -3.39 -14.43 -26.70
CA LYS A 243 -2.18 -15.05 -27.26
C LYS A 243 -0.91 -14.29 -26.87
N LYS A 244 -0.93 -12.96 -26.91
CA LYS A 244 0.20 -12.11 -26.53
C LYS A 244 0.51 -12.19 -25.04
N GLN A 245 -0.51 -12.28 -24.19
CA GLN A 245 -0.35 -12.47 -22.75
C GLN A 245 0.35 -13.81 -22.44
N ASN A 246 -0.09 -14.89 -23.07
CA ASN A 246 0.56 -16.19 -22.94
C ASN A 246 2.01 -16.20 -23.49
N GLU A 247 2.29 -15.47 -24.59
CA GLU A 247 3.65 -15.35 -25.13
C GLU A 247 4.60 -14.56 -24.22
N VAL A 248 4.11 -13.52 -23.53
CA VAL A 248 4.89 -12.75 -22.54
C VAL A 248 5.16 -13.59 -21.28
N GLU A 249 4.17 -14.37 -20.82
CA GLU A 249 4.35 -15.29 -19.69
C GLU A 249 5.35 -16.42 -20.03
N GLU A 250 5.32 -16.97 -21.26
CA GLU A 250 6.33 -17.95 -21.73
C GLU A 250 7.75 -17.34 -21.84
N GLU A 251 7.88 -16.06 -22.22
CA GLU A 251 9.18 -15.36 -22.25
C GLU A 251 9.71 -15.05 -20.83
N GLU A 252 8.84 -14.71 -19.87
CA GLU A 252 9.22 -14.51 -18.47
C GLU A 252 9.62 -15.84 -17.80
N GLU A 253 8.94 -16.96 -18.08
CA GLU A 253 9.34 -18.29 -17.57
C GLU A 253 10.62 -18.84 -18.20
N THR A 254 10.88 -18.55 -19.48
CA THR A 254 12.11 -19.01 -20.15
C THR A 254 13.36 -18.25 -19.70
N GLN A 255 13.26 -17.00 -19.23
CA GLN A 255 14.38 -16.31 -18.58
C GLN A 255 14.70 -16.83 -17.16
N ILE A 256 13.72 -17.43 -16.48
CA ILE A 256 13.91 -17.99 -15.13
C ILE A 256 14.62 -19.36 -15.17
N THR A 257 14.57 -20.08 -16.29
CA THR A 257 15.08 -21.46 -16.38
C THR A 257 16.55 -21.61 -16.78
N ASP A 258 17.28 -20.53 -17.08
CA ASP A 258 18.70 -20.59 -17.48
C ASP A 258 19.71 -20.38 -16.33
N SER A 259 19.27 -20.47 -15.06
CA SER A 259 20.18 -20.58 -13.90
C SER A 259 19.91 -21.84 -13.09
N ASN A 260 20.78 -22.84 -13.27
CA ASN A 260 20.76 -24.11 -12.54
C ASN A 260 20.96 -23.90 -11.01
N THR A 261 19.89 -23.98 -10.23
CA THR A 261 19.88 -24.56 -8.88
C THR A 261 18.49 -25.12 -8.56
N ASN A 262 18.42 -26.42 -8.26
CA ASN A 262 17.22 -27.13 -7.81
C ASN A 262 16.70 -26.54 -6.48
N GLU A 263 15.60 -25.80 -6.52
CA GLU A 263 14.70 -25.65 -5.37
C GLU A 263 13.24 -25.81 -5.83
N ASN A 264 12.42 -26.40 -4.98
CA ASN A 264 11.05 -26.78 -5.27
C ASN A 264 10.20 -25.55 -5.65
N ILE A 265 9.72 -25.53 -6.89
CA ILE A 265 8.76 -24.55 -7.38
C ILE A 265 7.39 -24.92 -6.82
N ASP A 266 6.96 -24.22 -5.77
CA ASP A 266 5.57 -24.22 -5.32
C ASP A 266 4.75 -23.33 -6.26
N VAL A 267 3.65 -23.91 -6.76
CA VAL A 267 2.70 -23.32 -7.72
C VAL A 267 2.07 -22.05 -7.12
N LEU A 268 2.27 -20.91 -7.78
CA LEU A 268 1.68 -19.60 -7.45
C LEU A 268 0.14 -19.63 -7.53
N PRO A 269 -0.58 -19.19 -6.49
CA PRO A 269 -1.91 -18.63 -6.66
C PRO A 269 -1.92 -17.15 -6.31
N GLU A 270 -2.60 -16.40 -7.16
CA GLU A 270 -3.07 -15.02 -7.00
C GLU A 270 -2.02 -13.91 -7.16
N ASP A 271 -2.41 -12.96 -8.00
CA ASP A 271 -1.84 -11.64 -8.32
C ASP A 271 -1.74 -10.73 -7.08
N SER A 272 -1.10 -11.20 -6.01
CA SER A 272 -0.98 -10.50 -4.73
C SER A 272 0.30 -9.67 -4.63
N GLY A 273 1.14 -9.65 -5.67
CA GLY A 273 2.42 -8.93 -5.68
C GLY A 273 3.36 -9.39 -4.55
N GLU A 274 3.22 -10.64 -4.12
CA GLU A 274 4.06 -11.30 -3.13
C GLU A 274 5.41 -11.66 -3.76
N THR A 275 6.49 -11.25 -3.11
CA THR A 275 7.82 -11.78 -3.43
C THR A 275 8.26 -12.65 -2.27
N SER A 276 8.73 -13.86 -2.57
CA SER A 276 9.14 -14.84 -1.56
C SER A 276 10.27 -14.31 -0.65
N THR A 277 11.06 -13.36 -1.15
CA THR A 277 12.21 -12.78 -0.48
C THR A 277 11.98 -11.34 0.03
N GLY A 278 10.98 -10.62 -0.49
CA GLY A 278 10.81 -9.19 -0.26
C GLY A 278 11.68 -8.30 -1.17
N GLY A 279 12.42 -8.88 -2.12
CA GLY A 279 13.20 -8.11 -3.08
C GLY A 279 12.30 -7.40 -4.10
N VAL A 280 12.61 -6.13 -4.40
CA VAL A 280 12.11 -5.46 -5.60
C VAL A 280 13.03 -5.83 -6.75
N GLU A 281 12.56 -6.70 -7.64
CA GLU A 281 13.33 -7.13 -8.81
C GLU A 281 13.34 -6.06 -9.91
N GLU A 282 14.47 -5.96 -10.64
CA GLU A 282 14.54 -5.16 -11.85
C GLU A 282 13.64 -5.81 -12.90
N ILE A 283 12.49 -5.20 -13.16
CA ILE A 283 11.71 -5.53 -14.35
C ILE A 283 12.58 -5.09 -15.52
N GLN A 284 13.21 -6.04 -16.22
CA GLN A 284 13.79 -5.74 -17.52
C GLN A 284 12.66 -5.13 -18.35
N ASN A 285 12.92 -3.99 -18.99
CA ASN A 285 11.99 -3.38 -19.91
C ASN A 285 11.70 -4.38 -21.04
N GLY A 286 10.76 -5.30 -20.83
CA GLY A 286 9.86 -5.71 -21.88
C GLY A 286 9.28 -4.40 -22.38
N GLU A 287 9.54 -4.10 -23.65
CA GLU A 287 9.04 -2.90 -24.31
C GLU A 287 7.65 -2.61 -23.76
N SER A 288 7.43 -1.37 -23.32
CA SER A 288 6.07 -0.86 -23.16
C SER A 288 5.43 -1.04 -24.52
N ASN A 289 4.87 -2.22 -24.73
CA ASN A 289 4.06 -2.49 -25.87
C ASN A 289 2.97 -1.47 -25.69
N ASP A 290 2.95 -0.47 -26.56
CA ASP A 290 1.78 0.31 -26.88
C ASP A 290 0.71 -0.69 -27.35
N ILE A 291 0.22 -1.52 -26.43
CA ILE A 291 -1.05 -2.18 -26.56
C ILE A 291 -2.00 -1.01 -26.39
N GLU A 292 -2.24 -0.28 -27.48
CA GLU A 292 -3.43 0.53 -27.64
C GLU A 292 -4.56 -0.27 -27.00
N ASP A 293 -5.16 0.27 -25.95
CA ASP A 293 -6.08 -0.45 -25.07
C ASP A 293 -7.27 -0.94 -25.90
N ILE A 294 -7.16 -2.17 -26.42
CA ILE A 294 -8.08 -2.68 -27.44
C ILE A 294 -9.49 -2.87 -26.84
N ASN A 295 -9.60 -2.81 -25.50
CA ASN A 295 -10.82 -2.90 -24.72
C ASN A 295 -11.41 -1.54 -24.30
N ALA A 296 -10.86 -0.39 -24.76
CA ALA A 296 -11.36 0.94 -24.42
C ALA A 296 -12.81 1.24 -24.88
N SER A 297 -13.47 0.31 -25.57
CA SER A 297 -14.82 0.49 -26.11
C SER A 297 -15.96 0.17 -25.13
N TYR A 298 -15.70 -0.57 -24.05
CA TYR A 298 -16.71 -0.96 -23.07
C TYR A 298 -16.20 -0.83 -21.63
N ILE A 299 -17.15 -0.67 -20.71
CA ILE A 299 -16.88 -0.56 -19.27
C ILE A 299 -16.62 -1.96 -18.73
N THR A 300 -15.46 -2.13 -18.13
CA THR A 300 -15.02 -3.37 -17.47
C THR A 300 -15.37 -3.36 -16.00
N GLU A 301 -15.28 -2.21 -15.32
CA GLU A 301 -15.50 -2.15 -13.86
C GLU A 301 -16.16 -0.83 -13.41
N ILE A 302 -16.86 -0.88 -12.26
CA ILE A 302 -17.51 0.27 -11.62
C ILE A 302 -16.99 0.41 -10.19
N ASP A 303 -16.74 1.65 -9.78
CA ASP A 303 -16.36 2.01 -8.42
C ASP A 303 -17.18 3.20 -7.90
N ILE A 304 -17.29 3.32 -6.58
CA ILE A 304 -17.83 4.50 -5.90
C ILE A 304 -16.66 5.30 -5.32
N ILE A 305 -16.67 6.60 -5.57
CA ILE A 305 -15.65 7.52 -5.06
C ILE A 305 -16.28 8.44 -4.04
N TYR A 306 -15.59 8.60 -2.93
CA TYR A 306 -15.91 9.56 -1.89
C TYR A 306 -14.98 10.77 -1.99
N GLY A 307 -15.53 11.97 -1.85
CA GLY A 307 -14.79 13.22 -2.04
C GLY A 307 -14.65 13.63 -3.51
N ASP A 308 -14.16 14.85 -3.70
CA ASP A 308 -14.08 15.54 -4.99
C ASP A 308 -12.77 15.28 -5.76
N SER A 309 -11.84 14.52 -5.16
CA SER A 309 -10.53 14.21 -5.75
C SER A 309 -10.64 13.32 -7.00
N GLN A 310 -9.57 13.19 -7.77
CA GLN A 310 -9.56 12.30 -8.93
C GLN A 310 -9.79 10.83 -8.50
N PRO A 311 -10.46 10.03 -9.35
CA PRO A 311 -10.53 8.58 -9.17
C PRO A 311 -9.15 7.92 -9.05
N PHE A 312 -9.15 6.70 -8.51
CA PHE A 312 -7.99 5.83 -8.58
C PHE A 312 -7.58 5.58 -10.04
N PHE A 313 -6.31 5.25 -10.26
CA PHE A 313 -5.75 5.10 -11.61
C PHE A 313 -6.61 4.19 -12.50
N GLY A 314 -6.83 4.61 -13.75
CA GLY A 314 -7.64 3.89 -14.73
C GLY A 314 -9.16 4.11 -14.63
N PHE A 315 -9.64 4.77 -13.58
CA PHE A 315 -11.05 5.11 -13.44
C PHE A 315 -11.34 6.55 -13.89
N GLU A 316 -12.50 6.76 -14.51
CA GLU A 316 -13.04 8.07 -14.87
C GLU A 316 -14.41 8.28 -14.23
N ARG A 317 -14.71 9.50 -13.77
CA ARG A 317 -16.05 9.84 -13.25
C ARG A 317 -17.06 9.79 -14.39
N ILE A 318 -18.24 9.24 -14.12
CA ILE A 318 -19.33 9.24 -15.11
C ILE A 318 -19.84 10.65 -15.38
N LYS A 319 -20.52 10.83 -16.52
CA LYS A 319 -21.11 12.12 -16.89
C LYS A 319 -22.28 12.48 -15.96
N GLY A 320 -22.33 13.74 -15.54
CA GLY A 320 -23.34 14.27 -14.64
C GLY A 320 -22.72 14.91 -13.40
N LYS A 321 -23.58 15.36 -12.48
CA LYS A 321 -23.13 15.83 -11.16
C LYS A 321 -22.87 14.65 -10.23
N PRO A 322 -22.11 14.83 -9.13
CA PRO A 322 -22.04 13.86 -8.05
C PRO A 322 -23.44 13.53 -7.53
N ILE A 323 -23.63 12.27 -7.11
CA ILE A 323 -24.89 11.80 -6.51
C ILE A 323 -25.16 12.58 -5.23
N THR A 324 -24.18 12.63 -4.34
CA THR A 324 -24.23 13.50 -3.16
C THR A 324 -23.27 14.65 -3.36
N ILE A 325 -23.75 15.88 -3.18
CA ILE A 325 -22.91 17.08 -3.16
C ILE A 325 -22.29 17.24 -1.77
N SER A 326 -21.00 17.57 -1.71
CA SER A 326 -20.27 17.78 -0.47
C SER A 326 -20.89 18.91 0.37
N LYS A 327 -20.85 18.75 1.69
CA LYS A 327 -21.27 19.77 2.64
C LYS A 327 -20.23 19.87 3.76
N LYS A 328 -19.46 20.97 3.73
CA LYS A 328 -18.36 21.23 4.67
C LYS A 328 -18.74 20.92 6.12
N GLY A 329 -17.91 20.12 6.78
CA GLY A 329 -18.08 19.70 8.18
C GLY A 329 -19.21 18.69 8.41
N ARG A 330 -19.81 18.12 7.36
CA ARG A 330 -20.85 17.08 7.49
C ARG A 330 -20.54 15.82 6.69
N TRP A 331 -20.37 15.93 5.39
CA TRP A 331 -20.11 14.80 4.50
C TRP A 331 -19.42 15.25 3.22
N GLU A 332 -18.71 14.30 2.63
CA GLU A 332 -18.04 14.49 1.34
C GLU A 332 -18.99 14.18 0.19
N SER A 333 -18.59 14.53 -1.03
CA SER A 333 -19.35 14.16 -2.21
C SER A 333 -19.28 12.65 -2.45
N VAL A 334 -20.30 12.12 -3.13
CA VAL A 334 -20.35 10.71 -3.54
C VAL A 334 -20.57 10.67 -5.04
N GLY A 335 -19.72 9.96 -5.76
CA GLY A 335 -19.83 9.80 -7.21
C GLY A 335 -19.58 8.36 -7.65
N ILE A 336 -19.92 8.09 -8.90
CA ILE A 336 -19.60 6.83 -9.57
C ILE A 336 -18.44 7.07 -10.53
N ALA A 337 -17.50 6.14 -10.55
CA ALA A 337 -16.48 6.06 -11.57
C ALA A 337 -16.47 4.70 -12.26
N VAL A 338 -15.93 4.69 -13.46
CA VAL A 338 -15.93 3.54 -14.35
C VAL A 338 -14.53 3.35 -14.89
N ARG A 339 -14.13 2.10 -15.10
CA ARG A 339 -12.92 1.75 -15.84
C ARG A 339 -13.34 1.13 -17.17
N LYS A 340 -12.73 1.60 -18.25
CA LYS A 340 -12.87 1.03 -19.59
C LYS A 340 -11.62 0.25 -19.90
N GLY A 341 -11.78 -0.95 -20.45
CA GLY A 341 -10.66 -1.86 -20.66
C GLY A 341 -9.88 -2.20 -19.37
N ASN A 342 -8.62 -2.58 -19.53
CA ASN A 342 -7.72 -2.85 -18.41
C ASN A 342 -6.48 -1.97 -18.59
N PRO A 343 -6.57 -0.67 -18.27
CA PRO A 343 -5.44 0.23 -18.38
C PRO A 343 -4.30 -0.27 -17.49
N VAL A 344 -3.14 -0.49 -18.10
CA VAL A 344 -1.94 -0.92 -17.38
C VAL A 344 -1.23 0.32 -16.83
N ALA A 345 -1.00 0.35 -15.52
CA ALA A 345 -0.25 1.43 -14.89
C ALA A 345 1.21 1.42 -15.39
N PRO A 346 1.79 2.58 -15.76
CA PRO A 346 3.21 2.66 -16.04
C PRO A 346 4.03 2.11 -14.88
N ARG A 347 4.78 1.04 -15.13
CA ARG A 347 5.63 0.40 -14.12
C ARG A 347 6.85 1.28 -13.84
N ALA A 348 7.26 1.39 -12.58
CA ALA A 348 8.55 1.98 -12.25
C ALA A 348 9.68 1.00 -12.58
N SER A 349 10.69 1.50 -13.28
CA SER A 349 12.03 0.92 -13.23
C SER A 349 12.73 1.41 -11.96
N VAL A 350 13.46 0.52 -11.27
CA VAL A 350 14.33 0.94 -10.16
C VAL A 350 15.36 1.94 -10.71
N PRO A 351 15.42 3.17 -10.19
CA PRO A 351 16.38 4.16 -10.67
C PRO A 351 17.82 3.73 -10.33
N LYS A 352 18.76 4.04 -11.23
CA LYS A 352 20.19 3.78 -11.04
C LYS A 352 20.90 5.04 -10.59
N PHE A 353 22.10 4.88 -10.03
CA PHE A 353 23.00 6.00 -9.79
C PHE A 353 23.29 6.75 -11.09
N HIS A 354 23.51 8.05 -11.01
CA HIS A 354 24.00 8.83 -12.14
C HIS A 354 25.45 8.46 -12.49
N ASN A 355 25.89 8.81 -13.71
CA ASN A 355 27.26 8.58 -14.17
C ASN A 355 28.34 9.33 -13.37
N ASP A 356 27.95 10.32 -12.57
CA ASP A 356 28.84 11.03 -11.64
C ASP A 356 28.89 10.39 -10.25
N GLY A 357 28.16 9.28 -10.05
CA GLY A 357 28.09 8.56 -8.79
C GLY A 357 27.13 9.17 -7.76
N THR A 358 26.23 10.06 -8.20
CA THR A 358 25.20 10.65 -7.33
C THR A 358 23.86 9.94 -7.43
N PHE A 359 23.06 10.03 -6.36
CA PHE A 359 21.67 9.59 -6.29
C PHE A 359 20.94 10.38 -5.20
N LYS A 360 19.73 10.88 -5.48
CA LYS A 360 18.98 11.75 -4.57
C LYS A 360 17.65 11.13 -4.15
N ILE A 361 17.42 11.05 -2.85
CA ILE A 361 16.15 10.60 -2.25
C ILE A 361 15.47 11.78 -1.55
N MET A 362 14.18 11.99 -1.83
CA MET A 362 13.34 12.86 -1.02
C MET A 362 12.43 12.02 -0.13
N GLN A 363 12.49 12.27 1.17
CA GLN A 363 11.56 11.74 2.14
C GLN A 363 10.37 12.69 2.29
N ILE A 364 9.16 12.12 2.33
CA ILE A 364 7.92 12.83 2.63
C ILE A 364 7.22 12.05 3.74
N ALA A 365 6.94 12.67 4.88
CA ALA A 365 6.35 12.00 6.02
C ALA A 365 5.02 12.65 6.45
N ASP A 366 4.14 11.83 7.03
CA ASP A 366 2.99 12.29 7.80
C ASP A 366 2.06 13.19 6.98
N LEU A 367 1.57 12.68 5.84
CA LEU A 367 0.65 13.43 4.99
C LEU A 367 -0.71 13.65 5.63
N HIS A 368 -1.21 12.66 6.37
CA HIS A 368 -2.51 12.73 7.06
C HIS A 368 -3.65 13.20 6.13
N TYR A 369 -3.72 12.64 4.92
CA TYR A 369 -4.77 12.99 3.97
C TYR A 369 -6.11 12.36 4.36
N SER A 370 -7.18 13.09 4.09
CA SER A 370 -8.56 12.67 4.37
C SER A 370 -9.29 12.31 3.07
N VAL A 371 -10.49 11.73 3.16
CA VAL A 371 -11.33 11.55 1.96
C VAL A 371 -11.69 12.91 1.33
N GLY A 372 -12.02 13.90 2.16
CA GLY A 372 -12.29 15.28 1.75
C GLY A 372 -11.03 16.10 1.48
N GLN A 373 -11.11 17.42 1.62
CA GLN A 373 -9.96 18.33 1.42
C GLN A 373 -8.94 18.33 2.58
N GLY A 374 -9.25 17.64 3.68
CA GLY A 374 -8.48 17.74 4.93
C GLY A 374 -8.80 19.02 5.70
N GLU A 375 -8.15 19.20 6.84
CA GLU A 375 -8.22 20.44 7.61
C GLU A 375 -6.79 20.88 7.94
N CYS A 376 -6.49 22.16 7.72
CA CYS A 376 -5.18 22.68 8.11
C CYS A 376 -5.01 22.65 9.63
N ARG A 377 -3.87 22.13 10.07
CA ARG A 377 -3.50 22.04 11.47
C ARG A 377 -2.24 22.86 11.73
N ASP A 378 -2.26 23.58 12.85
CA ASP A 378 -1.08 24.20 13.46
C ASP A 378 -0.22 25.05 12.51
N THR A 379 -0.86 25.78 11.58
CA THR A 379 -0.21 26.65 10.59
C THR A 379 -0.81 28.05 10.61
N ASP A 380 0.01 29.05 10.30
CA ASP A 380 -0.37 30.45 10.12
C ASP A 380 -0.78 30.79 8.68
N LYS A 381 -0.64 29.84 7.75
CA LYS A 381 -1.08 30.00 6.36
C LYS A 381 -2.59 30.30 6.31
N SER A 382 -2.94 31.39 5.64
CA SER A 382 -4.33 31.83 5.46
C SER A 382 -4.52 32.51 4.10
N PRO A 383 -5.47 32.05 3.25
CA PRO A 383 -6.31 30.87 3.43
C PRO A 383 -5.51 29.56 3.33
N CYS A 384 -6.00 28.52 4.00
CA CYS A 384 -5.43 27.18 3.97
C CYS A 384 -6.56 26.14 3.82
N ILE A 385 -6.40 25.22 2.86
CA ILE A 385 -7.36 24.20 2.43
C ILE A 385 -6.95 22.80 2.90
N GLY A 386 -5.66 22.55 3.14
CA GLY A 386 -5.15 21.29 3.73
C GLY A 386 -4.40 20.46 2.72
N ASP A 387 -5.07 19.44 2.17
CA ASP A 387 -4.45 18.46 1.26
C ASP A 387 -4.01 19.13 -0.06
N GLU A 388 -4.81 20.06 -0.58
CA GLU A 388 -4.48 20.79 -1.83
C GLU A 388 -3.25 21.68 -1.69
N ASP A 389 -3.17 22.46 -0.61
CA ASP A 389 -1.98 23.29 -0.32
C ASP A 389 -0.75 22.42 -0.05
N THR A 390 -0.95 21.25 0.55
CA THR A 390 0.11 20.26 0.74
C THR A 390 0.64 19.77 -0.60
N ALA A 391 -0.25 19.37 -1.51
CA ALA A 391 0.13 18.91 -2.84
C ALA A 391 0.83 20.02 -3.66
N GLU A 392 0.39 21.27 -3.53
CA GLU A 392 1.00 22.42 -4.22
C GLU A 392 2.45 22.63 -3.77
N TRP A 393 2.69 22.74 -2.47
CA TRP A 393 4.05 23.00 -1.99
C TRP A 393 4.97 21.80 -2.21
N LEU A 394 4.48 20.56 -2.04
CA LEU A 394 5.24 19.36 -2.37
C LEU A 394 5.61 19.34 -3.85
N GLY A 395 4.70 19.77 -4.73
CA GLY A 395 5.00 19.95 -6.14
C GLY A 395 6.18 20.89 -6.38
N GLN A 396 6.19 22.05 -5.70
CA GLN A 396 7.30 23.02 -5.78
C GLN A 396 8.61 22.43 -5.25
N ALA A 397 8.57 21.71 -4.13
CA ALA A 397 9.74 21.06 -3.56
C ALA A 397 10.31 19.99 -4.49
N LEU A 398 9.44 19.19 -5.13
CA LEU A 398 9.84 18.18 -6.13
C LEU A 398 10.48 18.82 -7.36
N ASP A 399 9.93 19.94 -7.85
CA ASP A 399 10.46 20.66 -9.02
C ASP A 399 11.84 21.27 -8.77
N GLU A 400 12.07 21.75 -7.55
CA GLU A 400 13.34 22.34 -7.13
C GLU A 400 14.40 21.28 -6.80
N GLU A 401 14.03 20.24 -6.06
CA GLU A 401 14.98 19.22 -5.61
C GLU A 401 15.30 18.17 -6.67
N LYS A 402 14.33 17.81 -7.53
CA LYS A 402 14.46 16.79 -8.57
C LYS A 402 15.04 15.47 -8.04
N PRO A 403 14.36 14.80 -7.10
CA PRO A 403 14.83 13.53 -6.56
C PRO A 403 14.74 12.40 -7.60
N ASP A 404 15.64 11.43 -7.49
CA ASP A 404 15.61 10.18 -8.27
C ASP A 404 14.59 9.18 -7.71
N LEU A 405 14.30 9.27 -6.41
CA LEU A 405 13.34 8.44 -5.69
C LEU A 405 12.64 9.25 -4.59
N VAL A 406 11.33 9.04 -4.43
CA VAL A 406 10.57 9.56 -3.28
C VAL A 406 10.20 8.42 -2.33
N VAL A 407 10.41 8.62 -1.03
CA VAL A 407 10.00 7.69 0.03
C VAL A 407 8.93 8.33 0.90
N PHE A 408 7.70 7.79 0.84
CA PHE A 408 6.64 8.16 1.77
C PHE A 408 6.79 7.36 3.08
N SER A 409 7.20 8.01 4.17
CA SER A 409 7.60 7.32 5.40
C SER A 409 6.47 7.13 6.44
N GLY A 410 5.27 6.79 5.97
CA GLY A 410 4.09 6.45 6.79
C GLY A 410 3.13 7.61 7.09
N ASP A 411 1.96 7.25 7.59
CA ASP A 411 0.80 8.11 7.86
C ASP A 411 0.38 8.90 6.61
N GLN A 412 0.21 8.18 5.50
CA GLN A 412 -0.37 8.76 4.29
C GLN A 412 -1.84 9.14 4.52
N LEU A 413 -2.56 8.31 5.29
CA LEU A 413 -3.95 8.52 5.70
C LEU A 413 -3.99 9.20 7.08
N ASN A 414 -4.96 10.09 7.28
CA ASN A 414 -5.17 10.78 8.56
C ASN A 414 -5.72 9.89 9.68
N GLY A 415 -6.39 8.79 9.33
CA GLY A 415 -7.27 8.08 10.26
C GLY A 415 -8.41 8.98 10.76
N GLN A 416 -8.72 8.84 12.05
CA GLN A 416 -9.61 9.69 12.84
C GLN A 416 -11.02 9.84 12.24
N ALA A 417 -11.51 8.76 11.61
CA ALA A 417 -12.77 8.73 10.89
C ALA A 417 -12.87 9.72 9.71
N THR A 418 -11.77 10.28 9.22
CA THR A 418 -11.75 11.18 8.05
C THR A 418 -11.22 10.49 6.78
N SER A 419 -10.41 9.45 6.94
CA SER A 419 -9.90 8.58 5.87
C SER A 419 -10.66 7.24 5.84
N TYR A 420 -11.99 7.27 5.84
CA TYR A 420 -12.86 6.07 5.97
C TYR A 420 -12.98 5.24 4.68
N ASP A 421 -12.34 5.67 3.60
CA ASP A 421 -12.13 4.90 2.37
C ASP A 421 -10.69 5.13 1.91
N SER A 422 -9.82 4.14 2.11
CA SER A 422 -8.39 4.26 1.86
C SER A 422 -8.10 4.54 0.39
N ARG A 423 -8.81 3.90 -0.54
CA ARG A 423 -8.62 4.08 -1.98
C ARG A 423 -8.91 5.51 -2.48
N SER A 424 -9.88 6.22 -1.91
CA SER A 424 -10.09 7.65 -2.20
C SER A 424 -8.90 8.52 -1.77
N VAL A 425 -8.20 8.15 -0.68
CA VAL A 425 -6.99 8.85 -0.23
C VAL A 425 -5.76 8.44 -1.07
N LEU A 426 -5.62 7.14 -1.34
CA LEU A 426 -4.53 6.60 -2.15
C LEU A 426 -4.52 7.20 -3.57
N ALA A 427 -5.70 7.46 -4.14
CA ALA A 427 -5.84 8.09 -5.45
C ALA A 427 -5.20 9.49 -5.56
N LYS A 428 -4.94 10.18 -4.44
CA LYS A 428 -4.46 11.58 -4.46
C LYS A 428 -3.10 11.81 -3.80
N PHE A 429 -2.69 11.03 -2.78
CA PHE A 429 -1.46 11.34 -2.03
C PHE A 429 -0.19 11.30 -2.90
N ALA A 430 -0.10 10.33 -3.81
CA ALA A 430 1.05 10.17 -4.70
C ALA A 430 0.92 10.99 -6.01
N LYS A 431 -0.16 11.77 -6.17
CA LYS A 431 -0.38 12.54 -7.40
C LYS A 431 0.82 13.45 -7.75
N PRO A 432 1.44 14.20 -6.82
CA PRO A 432 2.56 15.08 -7.15
C PRO A 432 3.75 14.35 -7.78
N VAL A 433 4.04 13.11 -7.35
CA VAL A 433 5.16 12.30 -7.87
C VAL A 433 4.78 11.57 -9.15
N ILE A 434 3.53 11.10 -9.26
CA ILE A 434 3.00 10.44 -10.47
C ILE A 434 2.96 11.40 -11.65
N ASP A 435 2.47 12.62 -11.45
CA ASP A 435 2.42 13.65 -12.50
C ASP A 435 3.82 14.01 -13.04
N ARG A 436 4.86 13.83 -12.20
CA ARG A 436 6.27 14.07 -12.52
C ARG A 436 7.03 12.83 -12.99
N GLN A 437 6.37 11.67 -13.03
CA GLN A 437 6.98 10.39 -13.39
C GLN A 437 8.18 10.01 -12.50
N ILE A 438 8.16 10.44 -11.23
CA ILE A 438 9.22 10.14 -10.27
C ILE A 438 8.89 8.78 -9.63
N PRO A 439 9.81 7.78 -9.69
CA PRO A 439 9.66 6.54 -8.94
C PRO A 439 9.46 6.82 -7.45
N TRP A 440 8.54 6.10 -6.82
CA TRP A 440 8.24 6.30 -5.41
C TRP A 440 7.95 4.99 -4.69
N THR A 441 8.13 5.00 -3.38
CA THR A 441 7.81 3.86 -2.52
C THR A 441 7.26 4.33 -1.18
N ALA A 442 6.65 3.43 -0.41
CA ALA A 442 6.00 3.79 0.86
C ALA A 442 6.17 2.71 1.94
N VAL A 443 6.26 3.16 3.19
CA VAL A 443 6.02 2.34 4.39
C VAL A 443 4.73 2.79 5.07
N PHE A 444 4.09 1.89 5.82
CA PHE A 444 2.91 2.24 6.61
C PHE A 444 3.26 2.89 7.93
N GLY A 445 2.39 3.80 8.36
CA GLY A 445 2.33 4.33 9.71
C GLY A 445 1.16 3.78 10.52
N ASN A 446 0.98 4.34 11.71
CA ASN A 446 -0.06 3.89 12.63
C ASN A 446 -1.46 4.39 12.23
N HIS A 447 -1.57 5.54 11.57
CA HIS A 447 -2.85 6.08 11.09
C HIS A 447 -3.37 5.35 9.84
N ASP A 448 -2.49 4.73 9.06
CA ASP A 448 -2.85 3.94 7.87
C ASP A 448 -3.58 2.62 8.20
N SER A 449 -3.93 2.38 9.47
CA SER A 449 -4.56 1.15 9.96
C SER A 449 -5.82 1.39 10.77
N GLU A 450 -6.35 2.62 10.73
CA GLU A 450 -7.57 2.97 11.45
C GLU A 450 -8.84 2.51 10.72
N ILE A 451 -8.73 2.12 9.45
CA ILE A 451 -9.71 1.25 8.80
C ILE A 451 -9.34 -0.20 9.18
N VAL A 452 -10.36 -0.99 9.52
CA VAL A 452 -10.14 -2.36 10.02
C VAL A 452 -9.63 -3.26 8.88
N GLU A 453 -8.45 -3.86 9.10
CA GLU A 453 -7.86 -4.94 8.28
C GLU A 453 -7.58 -4.58 6.81
N ASP A 454 -7.35 -3.31 6.47
CA ASP A 454 -7.21 -2.87 5.08
C ASP A 454 -5.77 -2.67 4.56
N ARG A 455 -4.73 -2.85 5.39
CA ARG A 455 -3.32 -2.68 4.97
C ARG A 455 -2.93 -3.49 3.72
N ALA A 456 -3.39 -4.74 3.65
CA ALA A 456 -3.11 -5.59 2.49
C ALA A 456 -3.78 -5.06 1.22
N GLU A 457 -5.02 -4.56 1.33
CA GLU A 457 -5.73 -3.91 0.22
C GLU A 457 -5.04 -2.60 -0.19
N GLN A 458 -4.60 -1.80 0.79
CA GLN A 458 -3.84 -0.57 0.52
C GLN A 458 -2.52 -0.85 -0.21
N MET A 459 -1.77 -1.88 0.21
CA MET A 459 -0.54 -2.27 -0.46
C MET A 459 -0.82 -2.78 -1.89
N ARG A 460 -1.83 -3.64 -2.06
CA ARG A 460 -2.28 -4.09 -3.39
C ARG A 460 -2.63 -2.88 -4.27
N ALA A 461 -3.34 -1.90 -3.74
CA ALA A 461 -3.65 -0.66 -4.47
C ALA A 461 -2.36 0.11 -4.82
N MET A 462 -1.46 0.37 -3.87
CA MET A 462 -0.21 1.08 -4.13
C MET A 462 0.65 0.39 -5.21
N GLN A 463 0.71 -0.95 -5.22
CA GLN A 463 1.41 -1.73 -6.25
C GLN A 463 0.85 -1.52 -7.67
N HIS A 464 -0.45 -1.24 -7.78
CA HIS A 464 -1.14 -0.95 -9.04
C HIS A 464 -1.12 0.54 -9.43
N MET A 465 -0.43 1.38 -8.66
CA MET A 465 -0.29 2.80 -8.99
C MET A 465 0.91 3.05 -9.91
N PRO A 466 0.82 4.05 -10.81
CA PRO A 466 1.93 4.44 -11.66
C PRO A 466 3.21 4.74 -10.87
N TYR A 467 4.33 4.25 -11.37
CA TYR A 467 5.67 4.47 -10.83
C TYR A 467 5.90 4.01 -9.38
N SER A 468 5.05 3.11 -8.84
CA SER A 468 5.24 2.58 -7.49
C SER A 468 6.25 1.43 -7.44
N LEU A 469 7.16 1.50 -6.45
CA LEU A 469 8.10 0.45 -6.08
C LEU A 469 7.70 -0.27 -4.78
N ALA A 470 6.56 0.09 -4.17
CA ALA A 470 6.09 -0.52 -2.93
C ALA A 470 5.78 -2.02 -3.14
N ARG A 471 6.05 -2.86 -2.14
CA ARG A 471 5.77 -4.31 -2.18
C ARG A 471 5.23 -4.79 -0.85
N ALA A 472 4.35 -5.80 -0.89
CA ALA A 472 3.85 -6.43 0.34
C ALA A 472 4.94 -7.14 1.15
N GLY A 473 5.93 -7.72 0.46
CA GLY A 473 6.93 -8.57 1.09
C GLY A 473 6.42 -9.98 1.39
N PRO A 474 7.20 -10.81 2.10
CA PRO A 474 6.82 -12.20 2.35
C PRO A 474 5.69 -12.32 3.38
N LYS A 475 4.65 -13.12 3.08
CA LYS A 475 3.53 -13.42 3.99
C LYS A 475 3.94 -13.98 5.36
N SER A 476 5.10 -14.64 5.43
CA SER A 476 5.62 -15.23 6.67
C SER A 476 6.24 -14.22 7.63
N VAL A 477 6.37 -12.95 7.22
CA VAL A 477 6.95 -11.88 8.02
C VAL A 477 5.83 -11.01 8.56
N ASP A 478 5.83 -10.74 9.87
CA ASP A 478 4.85 -9.85 10.50
C ASP A 478 4.78 -8.47 9.81
N GLY A 479 3.56 -8.02 9.53
CA GLY A 479 3.28 -6.74 8.88
C GLY A 479 3.12 -6.86 7.37
N VAL A 480 2.79 -5.75 6.70
CA VAL A 480 2.70 -5.64 5.24
C VAL A 480 3.61 -4.51 4.82
N GLY A 481 4.48 -4.72 3.84
CA GLY A 481 5.47 -3.70 3.45
C GLY A 481 6.88 -3.95 3.97
N ASN A 482 7.29 -5.21 4.10
CA ASN A 482 8.66 -5.59 4.43
C ASN A 482 9.43 -5.95 3.14
N TYR A 483 10.18 -5.01 2.58
CA TYR A 483 10.85 -5.18 1.29
C TYR A 483 12.16 -4.39 1.20
N TYR A 484 12.95 -4.64 0.15
CA TYR A 484 14.21 -3.94 -0.10
C TYR A 484 14.42 -3.63 -1.59
N ILE A 485 15.16 -2.57 -1.87
CA ILE A 485 15.53 -2.12 -3.21
C ILE A 485 17.06 -2.10 -3.33
N LYS A 486 17.59 -2.73 -4.37
CA LYS A 486 19.01 -2.66 -4.73
C LYS A 486 19.20 -1.57 -5.77
N LEU A 487 20.07 -0.60 -5.47
CA LEU A 487 20.45 0.44 -6.41
C LEU A 487 21.74 0.05 -7.12
N HIS A 488 21.73 0.17 -8.45
CA HIS A 488 22.84 -0.22 -9.30
C HIS A 488 23.61 0.97 -9.86
N SER A 489 24.86 0.74 -10.24
CA SER A 489 25.67 1.69 -10.98
C SER A 489 25.11 1.94 -12.39
N ALA A 490 25.34 3.14 -12.94
CA ALA A 490 24.90 3.49 -14.29
C ALA A 490 25.76 2.88 -15.41
N ASP A 491 26.97 2.43 -15.10
CA ASP A 491 27.87 1.86 -16.09
C ASP A 491 27.45 0.43 -16.49
N GLY A 492 28.07 -0.08 -17.56
CA GLY A 492 27.72 -1.38 -18.13
C GLY A 492 27.90 -2.57 -17.18
N SER A 493 28.59 -2.41 -16.04
CA SER A 493 28.70 -3.45 -15.02
C SER A 493 27.38 -3.73 -14.29
N ASN A 494 26.45 -2.76 -14.24
CA ASN A 494 25.21 -2.81 -13.47
C ASN A 494 25.42 -3.33 -12.03
N MET A 495 26.49 -2.86 -11.37
CA MET A 495 26.90 -3.38 -10.07
C MET A 495 25.96 -2.88 -8.98
N HIS A 496 25.55 -3.76 -8.06
CA HIS A 496 24.78 -3.38 -6.88
C HIS A 496 25.69 -2.64 -5.90
N ILE A 497 25.44 -1.35 -5.69
CA ILE A 497 26.32 -0.45 -4.94
C ILE A 497 25.65 0.25 -3.75
N PHE A 498 24.33 0.11 -3.58
CA PHE A 498 23.62 0.60 -2.39
C PHE A 498 22.30 -0.14 -2.14
N THR A 499 21.91 -0.36 -0.87
CA THR A 499 20.66 -1.04 -0.52
C THR A 499 19.71 -0.13 0.28
N LEU A 500 18.42 -0.15 -0.07
CA LEU A 500 17.34 0.52 0.68
C LEU A 500 16.43 -0.54 1.30
N TYR A 501 16.17 -0.46 2.61
CA TYR A 501 15.28 -1.36 3.34
C TYR A 501 14.02 -0.64 3.81
N PHE A 502 12.87 -1.30 3.73
CA PHE A 502 11.56 -0.77 4.12
C PHE A 502 10.85 -1.79 5.00
N LEU A 503 10.42 -1.37 6.19
CA LEU A 503 9.77 -2.25 7.17
C LEU A 503 8.46 -1.65 7.68
N ASP A 504 7.50 -2.54 7.94
CA ASP A 504 6.25 -2.18 8.63
C ASP A 504 6.47 -2.14 10.14
N SER A 505 6.50 -0.94 10.72
CA SER A 505 6.60 -0.77 12.18
C SER A 505 5.29 -1.04 12.93
N HIS A 506 4.26 -1.55 12.25
CA HIS A 506 2.93 -1.84 12.78
C HIS A 506 2.13 -0.57 13.10
N SER A 507 1.02 -0.68 13.84
CA SER A 507 0.21 0.45 14.29
C SER A 507 0.17 0.52 15.81
N TYR A 508 -0.88 -0.04 16.40
CA TYR A 508 -1.10 -0.09 17.83
C TYR A 508 -1.23 -1.53 18.30
N GLN A 509 -0.74 -1.80 19.50
CA GLN A 509 -0.95 -3.08 20.12
C GLN A 509 -2.43 -3.35 20.39
N LYS A 510 -2.79 -4.64 20.45
CA LYS A 510 -4.14 -5.04 20.87
C LYS A 510 -4.42 -4.52 22.29
N LYS A 511 -5.52 -3.81 22.45
CA LYS A 511 -5.98 -3.33 23.77
C LYS A 511 -6.19 -4.53 24.69
N THR A 512 -5.48 -4.55 25.82
CA THR A 512 -5.66 -5.56 26.87
C THR A 512 -6.90 -5.30 27.72
N LEU A 513 -7.32 -4.03 27.83
CA LEU A 513 -8.51 -3.58 28.56
C LEU A 513 -9.25 -2.51 27.75
N PRO A 514 -10.60 -2.46 27.77
CA PRO A 514 -11.39 -1.52 26.95
C PRO A 514 -11.08 -0.03 27.20
N TRP A 515 -10.67 0.32 28.43
CA TRP A 515 -10.36 1.69 28.84
C TRP A 515 -8.89 2.06 28.71
N ALA A 516 -8.00 1.11 28.42
CA ALA A 516 -6.59 1.40 28.23
C ALA A 516 -6.36 1.96 26.83
N LYS A 517 -5.55 3.03 26.74
CA LYS A 517 -4.99 3.43 25.45
C LYS A 517 -4.02 2.34 25.00
N ALA A 518 -4.17 1.91 23.75
CA ALA A 518 -3.19 1.00 23.15
C ALA A 518 -1.86 1.74 23.04
N ASP A 519 -0.77 1.04 23.33
CA ASP A 519 0.57 1.56 23.06
C ASP A 519 0.89 1.36 21.57
N TYR A 520 1.86 2.10 21.06
CA TYR A 520 2.42 1.84 19.74
C TYR A 520 3.00 0.44 19.68
N ASP A 521 2.86 -0.19 18.52
CA ASP A 521 3.47 -1.50 18.31
C ASP A 521 4.93 -1.38 17.85
N TYR A 522 5.61 -2.51 17.68
CA TYR A 522 7.06 -2.58 17.51
C TYR A 522 7.45 -3.70 16.53
N LEU A 523 8.63 -3.57 15.91
CA LEU A 523 9.20 -4.56 15.00
C LEU A 523 9.40 -5.93 15.67
N LYS A 524 8.94 -6.98 14.99
CA LYS A 524 8.87 -8.35 15.51
C LYS A 524 10.13 -9.16 15.21
N VAL A 525 10.26 -10.30 15.89
CA VAL A 525 11.36 -11.24 15.67
C VAL A 525 11.40 -11.75 14.23
N SER A 526 10.25 -12.02 13.61
CA SER A 526 10.22 -12.42 12.19
C SER A 526 10.83 -11.38 11.26
N GLN A 527 10.68 -10.09 11.57
CA GLN A 527 11.26 -8.99 10.79
C GLN A 527 12.77 -8.88 11.02
N ILE A 528 13.24 -9.18 12.24
CA ILE A 528 14.69 -9.31 12.55
C ILE A 528 15.30 -10.45 11.73
N ASP A 529 14.69 -11.62 11.78
CA ASP A 529 15.19 -12.82 11.09
C ASP A 529 15.16 -12.62 9.57
N TRP A 530 14.09 -12.02 9.04
CA TRP A 530 13.99 -11.66 7.63
C TRP A 530 15.11 -10.70 7.20
N TYR A 531 15.30 -9.58 7.92
CA TYR A 531 16.34 -8.61 7.58
C TYR A 531 17.73 -9.25 7.61
N ARG A 532 18.05 -10.06 8.63
CA ARG A 532 19.33 -10.75 8.72
C ARG A 532 19.56 -11.71 7.56
N ASN A 533 18.52 -12.46 7.17
CA ASN A 533 18.59 -13.35 6.02
C ASN A 533 18.85 -12.56 4.74
N VAL A 534 18.14 -11.45 4.52
CA VAL A 534 18.36 -10.58 3.35
C VAL A 534 19.77 -10.00 3.36
N SER A 535 20.22 -9.39 4.46
CA SER A 535 21.58 -8.82 4.61
C SER A 535 22.67 -9.86 4.35
N SER A 536 22.50 -11.10 4.83
CA SER A 536 23.45 -12.19 4.58
C SER A 536 23.53 -12.61 3.10
N SER A 537 22.48 -12.35 2.32
CA SER A 537 22.45 -12.63 0.88
C SER A 537 23.12 -11.54 0.04
N ILE A 538 23.39 -10.36 0.62
CA ILE A 538 24.04 -9.25 -0.08
C ILE A 538 25.53 -9.56 -0.27
N LYS A 539 25.96 -9.61 -1.53
CA LYS A 539 27.34 -9.91 -1.90
C LYS A 539 28.25 -8.70 -1.60
N PRO A 540 29.40 -8.90 -0.94
CA PRO A 540 30.43 -7.88 -0.82
C PRO A 540 30.99 -7.46 -2.19
N ILE A 541 31.33 -6.18 -2.32
CA ILE A 541 31.98 -5.58 -3.49
C ILE A 541 33.28 -4.90 -3.08
N SER A 542 34.14 -4.59 -4.05
CA SER A 542 35.31 -3.75 -3.80
C SER A 542 34.87 -2.29 -3.60
N ARG A 543 35.15 -1.73 -2.43
CA ARG A 543 34.79 -0.37 -2.01
C ARG A 543 36.04 0.48 -1.78
N PRO A 544 36.07 1.78 -2.15
CA PRO A 544 35.02 2.49 -2.87
C PRO A 544 34.86 1.96 -4.30
N PHE A 545 33.62 1.84 -4.77
CA PHE A 545 33.33 1.45 -6.14
C PHE A 545 33.84 2.52 -7.12
N GLN A 546 34.47 2.09 -8.21
CA GLN A 546 34.92 2.95 -9.30
C GLN A 546 34.48 2.34 -10.62
N PRO A 547 33.67 3.03 -11.43
CA PRO A 547 33.27 2.52 -12.73
C PRO A 547 34.50 2.36 -13.62
N ASP A 548 34.70 1.17 -14.17
CA ASP A 548 35.76 0.86 -15.13
C ASP A 548 35.20 0.55 -16.53
N GLY A 549 33.88 0.73 -16.72
CA GLY A 549 33.24 0.73 -18.03
C GLY A 549 33.34 -0.60 -18.76
N THR A 550 33.24 -1.73 -18.05
CA THR A 550 33.32 -3.13 -18.56
C THR A 550 34.72 -3.60 -18.97
N THR A 551 35.78 -2.85 -18.65
CA THR A 551 37.15 -3.25 -19.04
C THR A 551 37.66 -4.51 -18.33
N ASP A 552 36.95 -4.98 -17.31
CA ASP A 552 37.19 -6.20 -16.53
C ASP A 552 36.30 -7.40 -16.94
N LEU A 553 35.15 -7.17 -17.58
CA LEU A 553 34.23 -8.22 -18.03
C LEU A 553 34.83 -9.14 -19.13
N GLY A 554 35.90 -8.70 -19.79
CA GLY A 554 36.61 -9.49 -20.82
C GLY A 554 37.44 -10.67 -20.28
N ASP A 555 37.80 -10.66 -19.00
CA ASP A 555 38.70 -11.68 -18.43
C ASP A 555 37.98 -12.88 -17.81
N ILE A 556 36.66 -12.79 -17.59
CA ILE A 556 35.85 -13.90 -17.06
C ILE A 556 35.54 -14.92 -18.17
N TRP A 557 35.57 -14.52 -19.45
CA TRP A 557 35.20 -15.36 -20.61
C TRP A 557 36.33 -15.65 -21.61
N SER A 558 37.60 -15.69 -21.18
CA SER A 558 38.66 -16.23 -22.04
C SER A 558 39.73 -17.04 -21.30
N LYS A 559 39.36 -18.28 -20.92
CA LYS A 559 40.37 -19.35 -20.79
C LYS A 559 40.93 -19.67 -22.18
N ASN A 560 42.02 -18.97 -22.52
CA ASN A 560 43.06 -19.28 -23.51
C ASN A 560 43.31 -18.12 -24.48
N LYS A 561 44.28 -17.26 -24.13
CA LYS A 561 45.49 -17.05 -24.95
C LYS A 561 46.50 -16.14 -24.26
N ARG A 562 47.74 -16.62 -24.20
CA ARG A 562 48.94 -15.83 -23.88
C ARG A 562 49.07 -14.66 -24.86
N ALA A 563 49.05 -13.42 -24.37
CA ALA A 563 49.66 -12.28 -25.04
C ALA A 563 50.30 -11.35 -23.99
N LYS A 564 51.53 -10.92 -24.27
CA LYS A 564 52.38 -10.09 -23.41
C LYS A 564 51.85 -8.64 -23.32
N PRO A 565 52.11 -7.90 -22.23
CA PRO A 565 51.54 -6.58 -22.02
C PRO A 565 52.29 -5.51 -22.82
N SER A 566 51.55 -4.67 -23.54
CA SER A 566 52.04 -3.38 -24.00
C SER A 566 51.96 -2.37 -22.86
N ARG A 567 53.12 -1.91 -22.40
CA ARG A 567 53.25 -0.74 -21.51
C ARG A 567 52.68 0.50 -22.19
N LEU A 568 51.58 1.02 -21.67
CA LEU A 568 51.19 2.43 -21.81
C LEU A 568 50.76 2.95 -20.44
N SER A 569 51.26 4.13 -20.13
CA SER A 569 51.37 4.73 -18.81
C SER A 569 50.03 5.09 -18.19
N ILE A 570 49.63 4.36 -17.15
CA ILE A 570 48.64 4.84 -16.18
C ILE A 570 49.40 5.72 -15.19
N LYS A 571 49.03 7.02 -15.16
CA LYS A 571 49.43 7.92 -14.08
C LYS A 571 49.03 7.25 -12.77
N ARG A 572 50.00 7.12 -11.87
CA ARG A 572 49.84 6.62 -10.50
C ARG A 572 48.92 7.60 -9.74
N GLN A 573 47.61 7.43 -9.92
CA GLN A 573 46.60 7.92 -8.97
C GLN A 573 46.88 7.16 -7.67
N GLU A 574 47.04 7.88 -6.57
CA GLU A 574 47.23 7.29 -5.25
C GLU A 574 46.19 6.19 -5.05
N GLU A 575 46.63 4.94 -4.86
CA GLU A 575 45.74 3.80 -4.67
C GLU A 575 44.96 4.03 -3.38
N ILE A 576 43.72 4.49 -3.50
CA ILE A 576 42.76 4.50 -2.39
C ILE A 576 42.65 3.04 -1.93
N PRO A 577 42.88 2.73 -0.64
CA PRO A 577 42.80 1.36 -0.15
C PRO A 577 41.42 0.79 -0.47
N LYS A 578 41.38 -0.28 -1.25
CA LYS A 578 40.14 -0.99 -1.58
C LYS A 578 39.85 -2.03 -0.50
N THR A 579 38.67 -1.98 0.10
CA THR A 579 38.18 -3.00 1.04
C THR A 579 37.08 -3.81 0.38
N LEU A 580 37.03 -5.10 0.67
CA LEU A 580 35.89 -5.94 0.28
C LEU A 580 34.82 -5.79 1.36
N GLY A 581 33.61 -5.37 1.00
CA GLY A 581 32.49 -5.25 1.92
C GLY A 581 31.15 -5.03 1.23
N LYS A 582 30.05 -5.35 1.92
CA LYS A 582 28.69 -5.11 1.40
C LYS A 582 28.51 -3.62 1.08
N PRO A 583 27.70 -3.29 0.05
CA PRO A 583 27.20 -1.95 -0.17
C PRO A 583 26.66 -1.28 1.10
N ASN A 584 26.83 0.04 1.21
CA ASN A 584 26.16 0.81 2.25
C ASN A 584 24.64 0.69 2.12
N ALA A 585 23.94 0.77 3.26
CA ALA A 585 22.49 0.69 3.27
C ALA A 585 21.81 1.74 4.14
N MET A 586 20.54 2.01 3.81
CA MET A 586 19.63 2.84 4.60
C MET A 586 18.31 2.09 4.84
N MET A 587 17.61 2.45 5.91
CA MET A 587 16.37 1.78 6.30
C MET A 587 15.28 2.76 6.72
N TRP A 588 14.04 2.48 6.31
CA TRP A 588 12.85 3.26 6.64
C TRP A 588 11.82 2.42 7.38
N PHE A 589 11.26 3.02 8.42
CA PHE A 589 10.04 2.56 9.09
C PHE A 589 9.48 3.72 9.92
N HIS A 590 8.16 3.75 10.06
CA HIS A 590 7.45 4.95 10.52
C HIS A 590 7.65 5.24 12.02
N ILE A 591 7.31 4.28 12.89
CA ILE A 591 7.44 4.43 14.34
C ILE A 591 8.90 4.23 14.73
N PRO A 592 9.56 5.22 15.37
CA PRO A 592 10.99 5.16 15.65
C PRO A 592 11.34 4.09 16.68
N LEU A 593 12.59 3.61 16.63
CA LEU A 593 13.13 2.75 17.68
C LEU A 593 13.40 3.56 18.96
N PRO A 594 13.41 2.93 20.15
CA PRO A 594 13.81 3.61 21.39
C PRO A 594 15.19 4.27 21.28
N GLU A 595 16.11 3.67 20.53
CA GLU A 595 17.48 4.15 20.33
C GLU A 595 17.54 5.47 19.55
N ALA A 596 16.47 5.84 18.83
CA ALA A 596 16.35 7.17 18.22
C ALA A 596 16.33 8.30 19.27
N TYR A 597 16.11 7.98 20.55
CA TYR A 597 16.10 8.91 21.67
C TYR A 597 17.36 8.86 22.56
N SER A 598 18.28 7.92 22.30
CA SER A 598 19.55 7.76 23.02
C SER A 598 20.47 8.97 22.83
N PRO A 599 21.37 9.30 23.79
CA PRO A 599 22.33 10.38 23.61
C PRO A 599 23.17 10.25 22.34
N ALA A 600 23.58 11.39 21.79
CA ALA A 600 24.50 11.42 20.65
C ALA A 600 25.87 10.87 21.04
N ASP A 601 26.56 10.28 20.06
CA ASP A 601 27.94 9.84 20.22
C ASP A 601 28.84 11.03 20.65
N LYS A 602 29.87 10.75 21.46
CA LYS A 602 30.82 11.76 21.95
C LYS A 602 32.25 11.30 21.69
N PRO A 603 32.87 11.69 20.57
CA PRO A 603 34.26 11.38 20.31
C PRO A 603 35.16 12.03 21.35
N GLU A 604 36.16 11.29 21.84
CA GLU A 604 37.09 11.73 22.88
C GLU A 604 37.89 13.00 22.52
N PHE A 605 37.96 13.34 21.22
CA PHE A 605 38.69 14.50 20.70
C PHE A 605 37.89 15.34 19.69
N ALA A 606 36.55 15.26 19.70
CA ALA A 606 35.74 16.08 18.80
C ALA A 606 35.68 17.55 19.25
N THR A 607 35.76 18.44 18.28
CA THR A 607 35.45 19.86 18.42
C THR A 607 33.96 20.08 18.73
N GLU A 608 33.61 21.25 19.26
CA GLU A 608 32.19 21.59 19.51
C GLU A 608 31.36 21.56 18.21
N GLU A 609 31.94 21.97 17.08
CA GLU A 609 31.32 21.89 15.76
C GLU A 609 31.10 20.44 15.31
N GLU A 610 32.05 19.54 15.56
CA GLU A 610 31.88 18.11 15.28
C GLU A 610 30.81 17.47 16.18
N ILE A 611 30.72 17.89 17.45
CA ILE A 611 29.67 17.42 18.36
C ILE A 611 28.29 17.91 17.90
N ASP A 612 28.17 19.18 17.49
CA ASP A 612 26.93 19.74 16.94
C ASP A 612 26.53 19.01 15.64
N ASN A 613 27.50 18.70 14.79
CA ASN A 613 27.28 17.90 13.59
C ASN A 613 26.96 16.43 13.87
N LEU A 614 27.01 15.92 15.10
CA LEU A 614 26.52 14.58 15.45
C LEU A 614 25.03 14.57 15.86
N ASP A 615 24.43 15.75 16.04
CA ASP A 615 23.12 15.89 16.64
C ASP A 615 22.43 17.18 16.19
N LYS A 616 21.86 17.15 14.97
CA LYS A 616 21.39 18.35 14.28
C LYS A 616 19.89 18.38 14.09
N GLY A 617 19.28 19.55 14.20
CA GLY A 617 17.83 19.77 14.05
C GLY A 617 17.09 19.88 15.39
N SER A 618 15.76 19.85 15.31
CA SER A 618 14.86 20.13 16.42
C SER A 618 14.05 18.89 16.81
N MET A 619 13.74 18.79 18.11
CA MET A 619 12.84 17.78 18.66
C MET A 619 11.90 18.46 19.65
N LEU A 620 10.70 18.79 19.17
CA LEU A 620 9.66 19.42 19.99
C LEU A 620 8.64 18.40 20.53
N ASP A 621 8.55 17.24 19.89
CA ASP A 621 7.72 16.14 20.37
C ASP A 621 8.38 15.40 21.56
N GLY A 622 7.54 14.65 22.28
CA GLY A 622 8.02 13.65 23.22
C GLY A 622 8.59 12.41 22.53
N GLN A 623 8.89 11.38 23.34
CA GLN A 623 9.29 10.08 22.81
C GLN A 623 8.09 9.39 22.15
N GLY A 624 8.15 9.21 20.83
CA GLY A 624 7.13 8.56 20.00
C GLY A 624 7.39 7.06 19.74
N ASN A 625 8.43 6.46 20.32
CA ASN A 625 8.66 5.02 20.20
C ASN A 625 7.65 4.20 21.02
N SER A 626 7.50 2.93 20.66
CA SER A 626 6.83 1.94 21.50
C SER A 626 7.51 1.79 22.86
N LYS A 627 6.75 1.53 23.92
CA LYS A 627 7.30 1.13 25.24
C LYS A 627 7.78 -0.31 25.23
N HIS A 628 7.56 -1.04 24.15
CA HIS A 628 8.03 -2.39 23.92
C HIS A 628 9.12 -2.39 22.84
N ASN A 629 10.07 -3.32 22.94
CA ASN A 629 11.17 -3.43 21.98
C ASN A 629 11.41 -4.90 21.65
N GLY A 630 11.42 -5.24 20.36
CA GLY A 630 11.78 -6.57 19.87
C GLY A 630 13.29 -6.84 19.87
N GLY A 631 14.09 -5.83 20.23
CA GLY A 631 15.55 -5.87 20.15
C GLY A 631 16.08 -5.61 18.75
N PHE A 632 15.29 -5.00 17.86
CA PHE A 632 15.63 -4.83 16.44
C PHE A 632 16.97 -4.11 16.23
N PHE A 633 17.24 -3.04 17.00
CA PHE A 633 18.50 -2.31 16.89
C PHE A 633 19.74 -3.20 17.12
N TYR A 634 19.79 -3.89 18.26
CA TYR A 634 20.97 -4.69 18.62
C TYR A 634 21.01 -6.06 17.93
N ASN A 635 19.86 -6.71 17.80
CA ASN A 635 19.78 -8.07 17.27
C ASN A 635 19.74 -8.12 15.74
N ALA A 636 19.40 -7.02 15.06
CA ALA A 636 19.35 -6.92 13.60
C ALA A 636 20.43 -5.96 13.07
N ILE A 637 20.35 -4.66 13.39
CA ILE A 637 21.23 -3.63 12.79
C ILE A 637 22.68 -3.78 13.25
N LYS A 638 22.90 -3.90 14.56
CA LYS A 638 24.25 -4.03 15.15
C LYS A 638 24.85 -5.43 15.01
N SER A 639 24.10 -6.41 14.50
CA SER A 639 24.55 -7.78 14.27
C SER A 639 24.81 -8.12 12.79
N SER A 640 24.50 -7.19 11.88
CA SER A 640 24.66 -7.37 10.43
C SER A 640 25.75 -6.44 9.91
N PHE A 641 26.89 -7.02 9.57
CA PHE A 641 28.12 -6.29 9.24
C PHE A 641 28.36 -6.19 7.74
N GLU A 642 29.16 -5.21 7.35
CA GLU A 642 29.65 -5.07 5.97
C GLU A 642 30.51 -6.25 5.55
N ASN A 643 31.27 -6.82 6.49
CA ASN A 643 32.20 -7.93 6.29
C ASN A 643 31.82 -9.05 7.26
N ASP A 644 31.50 -10.23 6.74
CA ASP A 644 31.30 -11.40 7.57
C ASP A 644 32.69 -11.91 8.05
N GLU A 645 32.81 -12.18 9.35
CA GLU A 645 34.04 -12.71 9.96
C GLU A 645 34.41 -14.09 9.40
N ASP A 646 35.35 -14.13 8.46
CA ASP A 646 36.48 -15.06 8.32
C ASP A 646 36.97 -15.02 6.85
N ILE A 647 37.74 -14.00 6.50
CA ILE A 647 38.65 -14.13 5.35
C ILE A 647 39.84 -14.96 5.86
N GLY A 648 39.66 -16.29 5.86
CA GLY A 648 40.70 -17.27 6.17
C GLY A 648 41.85 -17.19 5.17
N GLY A 649 42.80 -16.29 5.43
CA GLY A 649 44.06 -16.16 4.72
C GLY A 649 45.15 -15.73 5.69
N ASP A 650 46.35 -16.27 5.51
CA ASP A 650 47.56 -16.13 6.36
C ASP A 650 48.10 -14.69 6.55
N PHE A 651 47.26 -13.66 6.47
CA PHE A 651 47.60 -12.27 6.78
C PHE A 651 47.17 -11.93 8.21
N GLU A 652 47.98 -12.35 9.19
CA GLU A 652 47.86 -12.01 10.62
C GLU A 652 47.94 -10.49 10.95
N GLU A 653 48.03 -9.61 9.94
CA GLU A 653 48.33 -8.19 10.12
C GLU A 653 47.10 -7.25 10.03
N LEU A 654 45.88 -7.77 9.80
CA LEU A 654 44.62 -6.99 9.73
C LEU A 654 43.67 -7.25 10.93
N LYS A 655 44.21 -7.36 12.14
CA LYS A 655 43.45 -7.55 13.40
C LYS A 655 42.63 -6.34 13.88
N ASP A 656 42.52 -5.27 13.09
CA ASP A 656 41.76 -4.05 13.44
C ASP A 656 40.56 -3.80 12.51
N SER A 657 39.98 -4.85 11.90
CA SER A 657 38.72 -4.70 11.18
C SER A 657 37.58 -4.52 12.18
N ARG A 658 37.34 -3.27 12.62
CA ARG A 658 36.16 -2.94 13.43
C ARG A 658 34.91 -3.39 12.67
N LYS A 659 34.01 -4.12 13.33
CA LYS A 659 32.81 -4.71 12.74
C LYS A 659 31.78 -3.65 12.38
N VAL A 660 31.90 -2.94 11.27
CA VAL A 660 30.96 -1.87 10.92
C VAL A 660 29.63 -2.45 10.44
N SER A 661 28.50 -1.94 10.96
CA SER A 661 27.15 -2.30 10.50
C SER A 661 26.94 -1.92 9.03
N GLU A 662 26.22 -2.75 8.28
CA GLU A 662 25.85 -2.49 6.88
C GLU A 662 24.97 -1.24 6.73
N VAL A 663 23.91 -1.16 7.54
CA VAL A 663 22.98 -0.03 7.56
C VAL A 663 23.61 1.14 8.30
N LYS A 664 23.55 2.33 7.70
CA LYS A 664 24.15 3.57 8.22
C LYS A 664 23.14 4.55 8.79
N VAL A 665 21.95 4.58 8.20
CA VAL A 665 20.89 5.55 8.52
C VAL A 665 19.57 4.82 8.67
N LEU A 666 18.89 5.04 9.80
CA LEU A 666 17.49 4.75 9.99
C LEU A 666 16.70 6.05 9.87
N SER A 667 15.62 6.01 9.11
CA SER A 667 14.80 7.18 8.80
C SER A 667 13.34 6.93 9.22
N HIS A 668 12.74 7.93 9.86
CA HIS A 668 11.44 7.82 10.52
C HIS A 668 10.49 8.97 10.14
N GLY A 669 9.20 8.69 10.21
CA GLY A 669 8.11 9.69 10.27
C GLY A 669 7.63 9.84 11.72
N HIS A 670 6.31 9.86 11.92
CA HIS A 670 5.61 9.70 13.20
C HIS A 670 5.69 10.88 14.18
N CYS A 671 6.88 11.47 14.33
CA CYS A 671 7.10 12.65 15.16
C CYS A 671 7.10 13.90 14.29
N HIS A 672 5.93 14.54 14.22
CA HIS A 672 5.66 15.59 13.23
C HIS A 672 6.42 16.90 13.47
N ASN A 673 6.80 17.18 14.72
CA ASN A 673 7.55 18.37 15.12
C ASN A 673 9.00 18.01 15.51
N THR A 674 9.51 16.92 14.93
CA THR A 674 10.87 16.44 15.14
C THR A 674 11.52 16.22 13.78
N ASP A 675 12.59 16.94 13.51
CA ASP A 675 13.41 16.82 12.29
C ASP A 675 14.89 16.62 12.65
N ARG A 676 15.12 16.10 13.86
CA ARG A 676 16.43 15.84 14.42
C ARG A 676 17.07 14.64 13.72
N CYS A 677 18.35 14.74 13.43
CA CYS A 677 19.17 13.68 12.83
C CYS A 677 20.43 13.53 13.69
N ARG A 678 20.52 12.39 14.38
CA ARG A 678 21.50 12.15 15.42
C ARG A 678 22.18 10.81 15.25
N ARG A 679 23.49 10.77 15.48
CA ARG A 679 24.24 9.51 15.53
C ARG A 679 24.21 8.92 16.94
N SER A 680 23.75 7.68 17.06
CA SER A 680 23.78 6.92 18.31
C SER A 680 24.31 5.51 18.05
N ASP A 681 25.37 5.14 18.78
CA ASP A 681 26.07 3.86 18.64
C ASP A 681 26.48 3.58 17.17
N GLY A 682 26.99 4.62 16.51
CA GLY A 682 27.46 4.56 15.13
C GLY A 682 26.38 4.55 14.05
N ILE A 683 25.09 4.62 14.40
CA ILE A 683 23.97 4.62 13.45
C ILE A 683 23.25 5.98 13.50
N TRP A 684 22.95 6.55 12.33
CA TRP A 684 22.18 7.78 12.24
C TRP A 684 20.69 7.52 12.34
N MET A 685 20.01 8.26 13.21
CA MET A 685 18.57 8.20 13.45
C MET A 685 17.98 9.54 13.07
N CYS A 686 17.20 9.59 11.99
CA CYS A 686 16.79 10.86 11.38
C CYS A 686 15.28 10.90 11.15
N PHE A 687 14.66 12.00 11.60
CA PHE A 687 13.23 12.25 11.42
C PHE A 687 13.00 13.26 10.28
N ASP A 688 11.90 13.14 9.56
CA ASP A 688 11.56 14.06 8.46
C ASP A 688 11.17 15.47 8.95
N GLY A 689 10.23 15.55 9.89
CA GLY A 689 9.66 16.81 10.40
C GLY A 689 8.33 17.24 9.78
N GLY A 690 7.47 16.29 9.38
CA GLY A 690 6.08 16.54 9.01
C GLY A 690 5.88 17.39 7.76
N SER A 691 5.47 16.76 6.66
CA SER A 691 5.37 17.43 5.36
C SER A 691 3.99 18.05 5.06
N SER A 692 2.97 17.84 5.88
CA SER A 692 1.60 18.20 5.47
C SER A 692 0.96 19.28 6.31
N TYR A 693 0.25 20.21 5.64
CA TYR A 693 -0.63 21.14 6.33
C TYR A 693 -1.82 20.43 6.98
N SER A 694 -2.20 19.24 6.51
CA SER A 694 -3.23 18.39 7.14
C SER A 694 -2.69 17.51 8.28
N GLY A 695 -1.37 17.33 8.36
CA GLY A 695 -0.71 16.63 9.47
C GLY A 695 -0.61 17.49 10.73
N TYR A 696 -0.48 16.88 11.91
CA TYR A 696 -0.20 17.64 13.14
C TYR A 696 1.06 18.48 12.98
N GLY A 697 1.12 19.64 13.62
CA GLY A 697 2.28 20.52 13.55
C GLY A 697 2.40 21.40 14.78
N GLN A 698 3.17 22.48 14.65
CA GLN A 698 3.28 23.51 15.66
C GLN A 698 3.67 24.83 15.01
N LEU A 699 3.07 25.94 15.45
CA LEU A 699 3.50 27.28 15.04
C LEU A 699 4.99 27.49 15.37
N GLY A 700 5.75 27.98 14.39
CA GLY A 700 7.20 28.13 14.47
C GLY A 700 7.98 26.88 14.04
N PHE A 701 7.30 25.81 13.63
CA PHE A 701 7.89 24.61 13.03
C PHE A 701 7.27 24.40 11.63
N ASP A 702 7.87 25.02 10.61
CA ASP A 702 7.38 24.99 9.22
C ASP A 702 7.33 23.57 8.64
N ARG A 703 6.42 23.31 7.70
CA ARG A 703 6.39 22.00 7.00
C ARG A 703 7.65 21.84 6.18
N ARG A 704 8.14 20.60 6.09
CA ARG A 704 9.41 20.30 5.43
C ARG A 704 9.45 18.90 4.86
N VAL A 705 10.43 18.70 3.99
CA VAL A 705 10.88 17.40 3.50
C VAL A 705 12.36 17.23 3.79
N ARG A 706 12.78 16.02 4.11
CA ARG A 706 14.20 15.67 4.23
C ARG A 706 14.73 15.14 2.91
N ILE A 707 15.90 15.63 2.53
CA ILE A 707 16.64 15.14 1.36
C ILE A 707 17.83 14.32 1.84
N TYR A 708 18.08 13.22 1.15
CA TYR A 708 19.31 12.45 1.23
C TYR A 708 20.02 12.51 -0.11
N GLN A 709 21.21 13.10 -0.12
CA GLN A 709 22.09 13.12 -1.28
C GLN A 709 23.17 12.06 -1.06
N ILE A 710 23.08 10.99 -1.85
CA ILE A 710 24.10 9.95 -1.90
C ILE A 710 25.06 10.34 -3.02
N SER A 711 26.36 10.22 -2.75
CA SER A 711 27.42 10.53 -3.71
C SER A 711 28.59 9.56 -3.56
N ASN A 712 29.60 9.69 -4.43
CA ASN A 712 30.74 8.79 -4.50
C ASN A 712 30.31 7.31 -4.63
N TYR A 713 29.31 7.04 -5.47
CA TYR A 713 28.82 5.68 -5.75
C TYR A 713 28.38 4.92 -4.49
N GLY A 714 27.74 5.62 -3.56
CA GLY A 714 27.21 5.02 -2.33
C GLY A 714 28.08 5.22 -1.09
N GLU A 715 29.28 5.77 -1.23
CA GLU A 715 30.24 5.92 -0.13
C GLU A 715 30.03 7.17 0.73
N LYS A 716 29.29 8.17 0.22
CA LYS A 716 28.99 9.40 0.93
C LYS A 716 27.48 9.62 1.02
N ILE A 717 26.98 9.93 2.21
CA ILE A 717 25.58 10.25 2.47
C ILE A 717 25.50 11.62 3.15
N GLU A 718 24.79 12.53 2.53
CA GLU A 718 24.51 13.88 3.05
C GLU A 718 23.01 14.07 3.22
N THR A 719 22.61 14.88 4.19
CA THR A 719 21.20 15.23 4.39
C THR A 719 21.02 16.71 4.68
N TYR A 720 19.88 17.23 4.26
CA TYR A 720 19.39 18.56 4.58
C TYR A 720 17.86 18.54 4.53
N LYS A 721 17.23 19.64 4.93
CA LYS A 721 15.77 19.78 4.85
C LYS A 721 15.41 20.99 4.02
N ARG A 722 14.33 20.88 3.25
CA ARG A 722 13.70 21.98 2.54
C ARG A 722 12.39 22.34 3.21
N LEU A 723 12.23 23.61 3.57
CA LEU A 723 11.03 24.15 4.18
C LEU A 723 10.04 24.65 3.11
N THR A 724 8.78 24.86 3.51
CA THR A 724 7.72 25.42 2.63
C THR A 724 8.03 26.80 2.07
N ASN A 725 8.90 27.58 2.72
CA ASN A 725 9.32 28.90 2.25
C ASN A 725 10.46 28.82 1.19
N GLY A 726 10.95 27.62 0.88
CA GLY A 726 12.05 27.37 -0.05
C GLY A 726 13.44 27.39 0.59
N GLU A 727 13.57 27.68 1.87
CA GLU A 727 14.83 27.64 2.61
C GLU A 727 15.35 26.20 2.75
N VAL A 728 16.67 26.05 2.62
CA VAL A 728 17.39 24.81 2.87
C VAL A 728 18.17 24.95 4.16
N ILE A 729 17.91 24.07 5.13
CA ILE A 729 18.52 24.12 6.46
C ILE A 729 19.24 22.82 6.82
N ASP A 730 20.12 22.92 7.80
CA ASP A 730 20.78 21.81 8.49
C ASP A 730 21.48 20.79 7.58
N ASN A 731 22.26 21.29 6.62
CA ASN A 731 23.15 20.44 5.82
C ASN A 731 24.13 19.70 6.74
N GLN A 732 24.24 18.39 6.59
CA GLN A 732 25.02 17.48 7.41
C GLN A 732 25.57 16.31 6.58
N ILE A 733 26.85 15.98 6.76
CA ILE A 733 27.47 14.80 6.18
C ILE A 733 27.39 13.67 7.20
N LEU A 734 26.62 12.62 6.87
CA LEU A 734 26.36 11.48 7.75
C LEU A 734 27.45 10.40 7.61
N VAL A 735 27.81 10.08 6.36
CA VAL A 735 28.72 8.98 6.02
C VAL A 735 29.72 9.45 4.98
N GLY A 736 30.95 8.93 5.03
CA GLY A 736 31.98 9.16 4.03
C GLY A 736 32.89 10.35 4.35
N ASP A 737 33.57 10.86 3.32
CA ASP A 737 34.52 11.96 3.46
C ASP A 737 33.84 13.23 3.99
N GLY A 738 34.41 13.79 5.07
CA GLY A 738 33.87 14.96 5.76
C GLY A 738 32.87 14.64 6.88
N ALA A 739 32.47 13.37 7.05
CA ALA A 739 31.68 12.95 8.21
C ALA A 739 32.54 12.97 9.49
N VAL A 740 31.90 13.29 10.63
CA VAL A 740 32.57 13.35 11.94
C VAL A 740 33.17 11.99 12.31
N LYS A 741 34.49 11.95 12.47
CA LYS A 741 35.23 10.74 12.85
C LYS A 741 35.25 10.56 14.36
N GLY A 742 35.22 9.31 14.82
CA GLY A 742 35.35 8.96 16.24
C GLY A 742 34.24 8.04 16.75
N TRP A 743 34.43 7.51 17.97
CA TRP A 743 33.62 6.49 18.68
C TRP A 743 32.22 6.29 18.05
N GLY A 744 32.09 5.21 17.27
CA GLY A 744 31.01 4.98 16.30
C GLY A 744 31.36 4.01 15.15
N GLU A 745 32.64 3.69 14.92
CA GLU A 745 32.99 2.36 14.42
C GLU A 745 32.70 1.38 15.57
N ASN A 746 32.02 0.26 15.28
CA ASN A 746 31.33 -0.60 16.25
C ASN A 746 32.07 -0.75 17.59
N GLN A 747 31.37 -0.38 18.67
CA GLN A 747 31.80 -0.48 20.05
C GLN A 747 31.68 -1.92 20.53
N GLY A 748 32.52 -2.82 20.03
CA GLY A 748 32.69 -4.14 20.62
C GLY A 748 33.20 -4.00 22.06
N TYR A 749 32.34 -4.26 23.03
CA TYR A 749 32.75 -4.76 24.34
C TYR A 749 32.76 -6.28 24.33
#